data_AF-A0AA43QVI1-F1
#
_entry.id   AF-A0AA43QVI1-F1
#
_cell.length_a   1.000
_cell.length_b   1.000
_cell.length_c   1.000
_cell.angle_alpha   90.00
_cell.angle_beta   90.00
_cell.angle_gamma   90.00
#
_symmetry.space_group_name_H-M   'P 1'
#
loop_
_entity.id
_entity.type
_entity.pdbx_description
1 polymer ?
#
loop_
_entity_poly.entity_id
_entity_poly.type
_entity_poly.pdbx_seq_one_letter_code
_entity_poly.pdbx_strand_id
1 'polypeptide(L)'
;MNHLPKIVGLRAAPPQVPLVCDPHAYDGGAFESFPNRKGYVLVEQDGFPKFILHADGAKLTSQELSTMTQAWLFFGLLEAVLQVSDISMDPEDFVESQGTEQYITTKKLLHYMNIWIDSETSLPLQVRKAHYRRQQHMMIVSMCFQCHQISDNWSWDSDYGHHFFPLPTERYKMTVPLQFEISLRVLSETLDRASRKARGLNSEVGDQEVLCKSLIRDLGHSGWCPSEISLISVYFDDTLRYYASQLARRRLTVAHSNCSASKCLAFNVQSLEYKTQHLATCKSCAHVIINENELKAILQRYETPLVRIEVDETCDGSKVILNLEEQGVYVAISHVWSDGLGNNSQNSLPTCQLLRLHNLTKNVVPSVVNSTLIWIDTLLVPVASGPEKKLALSQLNKYYREATKVLVLDSDLLQASRYTSQEELMSRVFLCSWMRRLWTLEEAILSRDRLEFQFLDGVVGMGELMKTEQILSGLDNIGTNLHSDLSIFLPDIAGRFAQEAENPQVKVDTILQLLPLLLYRSTTKARDEPICIDALRLTQFDEADLRMGEFYKILAEKGTLFPRRLLFTNEPKLSMTGCCWAPESFMKFHPNEVGYLMQGSKQERCEYRIGKGLMVDGLYGIQMNFEIDQQCFKQVTFVEFDSNIYALTPVPKGEVSFNGDQFWSRAQQNEARNERTVENWLPACSALIGTSPRTTAIIFDSFNYGLLVIIHHASKPYTDDPNDVLLFAKPVSLLYMRELKTRDQNHIIRGNLSDGIRLTNPNWDFEQTKLQMREELDGFYDPAISTFPRCKAIDPCQRWCIG
;
A
#
# COMPACT_ATOMS: atom_id res chain seq x y z
N MET A 1 8.95 24.18 -9.58
CA MET A 1 8.31 23.81 -8.28
C MET A 1 9.23 24.19 -7.12
N ASN A 2 9.40 25.49 -6.86
CA ASN A 2 10.43 26.04 -5.97
C ASN A 2 9.91 26.33 -4.55
N HIS A 3 8.61 26.17 -4.33
CA HIS A 3 7.99 26.28 -3.00
C HIS A 3 8.18 25.02 -2.17
N LEU A 4 8.50 23.88 -2.79
CA LEU A 4 8.77 22.63 -2.09
C LEU A 4 10.07 22.73 -1.28
N PRO A 5 10.21 21.95 -0.19
CA PRO A 5 11.43 21.88 0.59
C PRO A 5 12.66 21.59 -0.29
N LYS A 6 13.82 22.13 0.11
CA LYS A 6 15.07 21.91 -0.64
C LYS A 6 15.71 20.60 -0.20
N ILE A 7 16.14 19.81 -1.16
CA ILE A 7 16.93 18.59 -0.94
C ILE A 7 18.42 18.92 -0.97
N VAL A 8 19.17 18.38 0.00
CA VAL A 8 20.63 18.44 0.03
C VAL A 8 21.20 17.32 -0.85
N GLY A 9 22.01 17.68 -1.83
CA GLY A 9 22.58 16.70 -2.77
C GLY A 9 21.53 16.14 -3.73
N LEU A 10 21.03 17.00 -4.63
CA LEU A 10 20.08 16.62 -5.66
C LEU A 10 20.66 15.56 -6.61
N ARG A 11 19.82 14.62 -7.04
CA ARG A 11 20.17 13.64 -8.07
C ARG A 11 20.48 14.31 -9.42
N ALA A 12 19.68 15.30 -9.77
CA ALA A 12 19.81 16.09 -10.99
C ALA A 12 19.36 17.53 -10.71
N ALA A 13 19.75 18.47 -11.59
CA ALA A 13 19.23 19.83 -11.49
C ALA A 13 17.69 19.79 -11.58
N PRO A 14 16.96 20.51 -10.71
CA PRO A 14 15.50 20.51 -10.75
C PRO A 14 15.09 21.02 -12.13
N PRO A 15 14.23 20.31 -12.86
CA PRO A 15 13.91 20.72 -14.20
C PRO A 15 13.11 22.01 -14.19
N GLN A 16 13.44 22.88 -15.14
CA GLN A 16 12.71 24.13 -15.34
C GLN A 16 11.52 23.91 -16.26
N VAL A 17 10.46 24.68 -16.05
CA VAL A 17 9.27 24.67 -16.89
C VAL A 17 9.30 25.93 -17.76
N PRO A 18 9.60 25.83 -19.07
CA PRO A 18 9.62 27.00 -19.94
C PRO A 18 8.26 27.70 -19.97
N LEU A 19 8.28 29.03 -19.91
CA LEU A 19 7.08 29.84 -20.14
C LEU A 19 6.83 29.89 -21.65
N VAL A 20 5.71 29.33 -22.09
CA VAL A 20 5.31 29.30 -23.52
C VAL A 20 3.98 29.99 -23.79
N CYS A 21 3.35 30.58 -22.77
CA CYS A 21 2.17 31.42 -22.90
C CYS A 21 2.43 32.85 -22.41
N ASP A 22 1.51 33.76 -22.75
CA ASP A 22 1.41 35.04 -22.06
C ASP A 22 0.83 34.81 -20.63
N PRO A 23 1.54 35.19 -19.56
CA PRO A 23 1.05 35.06 -18.18
C PRO A 23 -0.27 35.78 -17.93
N HIS A 24 -0.54 36.86 -18.68
CA HIS A 24 -1.74 37.69 -18.56
C HIS A 24 -2.85 37.25 -19.53
N ALA A 25 -2.72 36.06 -20.13
CA ALA A 25 -3.68 35.58 -21.12
C ALA A 25 -5.07 35.28 -20.53
N TYR A 26 -5.18 35.03 -19.22
CA TYR A 26 -6.46 34.82 -18.56
C TYR A 26 -7.26 36.13 -18.53
N ASP A 27 -8.53 36.08 -18.92
CA ASP A 27 -9.35 37.27 -19.19
C ASP A 27 -10.31 37.63 -18.06
N GLY A 28 -10.17 36.99 -16.89
CA GLY A 28 -11.04 37.18 -15.72
C GLY A 28 -12.47 36.64 -15.89
N GLY A 29 -12.81 36.03 -17.04
CA GLY A 29 -14.12 35.41 -17.26
C GLY A 29 -14.33 34.11 -16.47
N ALA A 30 -15.40 33.36 -16.77
CA ALA A 30 -15.64 32.06 -16.15
C ALA A 30 -14.53 31.04 -16.49
N PHE A 31 -14.05 30.28 -15.51
CA PHE A 31 -12.89 29.39 -15.67
C PHE A 31 -13.15 28.28 -16.70
N GLU A 32 -14.35 27.70 -16.69
CA GLU A 32 -14.72 26.51 -17.47
C GLU A 32 -14.79 26.81 -18.97
N SER A 33 -15.22 28.02 -19.33
CA SER A 33 -15.40 28.43 -20.73
C SER A 33 -14.19 29.17 -21.32
N PHE A 34 -13.07 29.23 -20.61
CA PHE A 34 -11.87 29.92 -21.08
C PHE A 34 -11.37 29.42 -22.45
N PRO A 35 -11.28 28.09 -22.73
CA PRO A 35 -10.89 27.62 -24.05
C PRO A 35 -11.80 28.16 -25.17
N ASN A 36 -13.12 28.19 -24.94
CA ASN A 36 -14.11 28.69 -25.90
C ASN A 36 -13.93 30.18 -26.18
N ARG A 37 -13.62 30.97 -25.16
CA ARG A 37 -13.32 32.42 -25.33
C ARG A 37 -12.02 32.68 -26.08
N LYS A 38 -11.08 31.72 -26.06
CA LYS A 38 -9.85 31.75 -26.88
C LYS A 38 -10.02 31.15 -28.27
N GLY A 39 -11.24 30.79 -28.67
CA GLY A 39 -11.56 30.29 -30.01
C GLY A 39 -11.38 28.78 -30.20
N TYR A 40 -11.13 28.03 -29.13
CA TYR A 40 -11.09 26.57 -29.16
C TYR A 40 -12.48 25.97 -28.90
N VAL A 41 -12.71 24.75 -29.36
CA VAL A 41 -13.90 23.99 -29.03
C VAL A 41 -13.55 23.04 -27.89
N LEU A 42 -14.04 23.33 -26.68
CA LEU A 42 -14.00 22.41 -25.55
C LEU A 42 -15.07 21.34 -25.72
N VAL A 43 -14.66 20.09 -25.83
CA VAL A 43 -15.57 18.95 -25.86
C VAL A 43 -15.76 18.45 -24.44
N GLU A 44 -17.02 18.45 -24.01
CA GLU A 44 -17.46 18.00 -22.70
C GLU A 44 -18.23 16.68 -22.82
N GLN A 45 -18.13 15.85 -21.77
CA GLN A 45 -18.95 14.65 -21.62
C GLN A 45 -19.38 14.57 -20.15
N ASP A 46 -20.69 14.35 -19.93
CA ASP A 46 -21.29 14.29 -18.60
C ASP A 46 -21.01 15.55 -17.74
N GLY A 47 -20.86 16.71 -18.38
CA GLY A 47 -20.60 17.99 -17.73
C GLY A 47 -19.13 18.26 -17.38
N PHE A 48 -18.20 17.42 -17.83
CA PHE A 48 -16.76 17.59 -17.56
C PHE A 48 -15.93 17.73 -18.84
N PRO A 49 -14.86 18.54 -18.80
CA PRO A 49 -14.00 18.75 -19.95
C PRO A 49 -13.20 17.49 -20.28
N LYS A 50 -13.23 17.08 -21.56
CA LYS A 50 -12.48 15.93 -22.05
C LYS A 50 -11.28 16.32 -22.89
N PHE A 51 -11.48 17.12 -23.94
CA PHE A 51 -10.43 17.51 -24.85
C PHE A 51 -10.77 18.81 -25.57
N ILE A 52 -9.75 19.46 -26.14
CA ILE A 52 -9.91 20.68 -26.94
C ILE A 52 -9.56 20.42 -28.41
N LEU A 53 -10.29 21.08 -29.29
CA LEU A 53 -10.06 21.09 -30.73
C LEU A 53 -10.00 22.52 -31.25
N HIS A 54 -9.41 22.69 -32.44
CA HIS A 54 -9.61 23.87 -33.25
C HIS A 54 -11.07 23.97 -33.74
N ALA A 55 -11.51 25.17 -34.14
CA ALA A 55 -12.88 25.40 -34.61
C ALA A 55 -13.27 24.56 -35.85
N ASP A 56 -12.28 24.15 -36.64
CA ASP A 56 -12.45 23.25 -37.80
C ASP A 56 -12.48 21.76 -37.42
N GLY A 57 -12.37 21.43 -36.13
CA GLY A 57 -12.33 20.07 -35.61
C GLY A 57 -10.94 19.43 -35.63
N ALA A 58 -9.89 20.15 -36.02
CA ALA A 58 -8.52 19.65 -35.97
C ALA A 58 -8.00 19.54 -34.53
N LYS A 59 -7.10 18.58 -34.30
CA LYS A 59 -6.39 18.47 -33.03
C LYS A 59 -5.34 19.57 -32.90
N LEU A 60 -5.09 19.99 -31.67
CA LEU A 60 -3.97 20.86 -31.36
C LEU A 60 -2.64 20.11 -31.55
N THR A 61 -1.57 20.86 -31.71
CA THR A 61 -0.19 20.40 -31.54
C THR A 61 0.21 20.38 -30.06
N SER A 62 1.28 19.65 -29.71
CA SER A 62 1.79 19.62 -28.32
C SER A 62 2.18 21.01 -27.80
N GLN A 63 2.71 21.88 -28.67
CA GLN A 63 3.06 23.26 -28.32
C GLN A 63 1.82 24.13 -28.09
N GLU A 64 0.81 24.05 -28.94
CA GLU A 64 -0.46 24.76 -28.77
C GLU A 64 -1.17 24.31 -27.48
N LEU A 65 -1.21 23.00 -27.23
CA LEU A 65 -1.80 22.46 -26.01
C LEU A 65 -1.04 22.96 -24.77
N SER A 66 0.30 22.96 -24.79
CA SER A 66 1.12 23.48 -23.69
C SER A 66 0.88 24.97 -23.43
N THR A 67 0.79 25.76 -24.50
CA THR A 67 0.48 27.20 -24.42
C THR A 67 -0.89 27.45 -23.81
N MET A 68 -1.91 26.75 -24.31
CA MET A 68 -3.29 26.85 -23.85
C MET A 68 -3.43 26.40 -22.39
N THR A 69 -2.82 25.28 -22.02
CA THR A 69 -2.93 24.73 -20.66
C THR A 69 -2.08 25.47 -19.64
N GLN A 70 -0.96 26.11 -20.02
CA GLN A 70 -0.27 27.07 -19.14
C GLN A 70 -1.16 28.27 -18.82
N ALA A 71 -1.75 28.90 -19.84
CA ALA A 71 -2.64 30.04 -19.63
C ALA A 71 -3.89 29.65 -18.81
N TRP A 72 -4.47 28.47 -19.05
CA TRP A 72 -5.70 28.04 -18.42
C TRP A 72 -5.50 27.37 -17.06
N LEU A 73 -4.78 26.26 -17.03
CA LEU A 73 -4.73 25.34 -15.89
C LEU A 73 -3.64 25.70 -14.89
N PHE A 74 -2.70 26.58 -15.27
CA PHE A 74 -1.70 27.12 -14.34
C PHE A 74 -2.10 28.55 -13.89
N PHE A 75 -1.98 29.54 -14.78
CA PHE A 75 -2.23 30.95 -14.43
C PHE A 75 -3.72 31.22 -14.16
N GLY A 76 -4.59 30.84 -15.10
CA GLY A 76 -6.03 31.05 -14.97
C GLY A 76 -6.65 30.31 -13.78
N LEU A 77 -6.19 29.10 -13.47
CA LEU A 77 -6.66 28.36 -12.29
C LEU A 77 -6.26 29.07 -10.99
N LEU A 78 -5.00 29.50 -10.88
CA LEU A 78 -4.50 30.25 -9.73
C LEU A 78 -5.32 31.52 -9.51
N GLU A 79 -5.46 32.33 -10.55
CA GLU A 79 -6.19 33.60 -10.49
C GLU A 79 -7.67 33.38 -10.16
N ALA A 80 -8.34 32.44 -10.84
CA ALA A 80 -9.75 32.18 -10.63
C ALA A 80 -10.05 31.66 -9.22
N VAL A 81 -9.20 30.79 -8.65
CA VAL A 81 -9.35 30.26 -7.28
C VAL A 81 -9.18 31.36 -6.24
N LEU A 82 -8.15 32.21 -6.40
CA LEU A 82 -7.86 33.32 -5.49
C LEU A 82 -8.92 34.42 -5.56
N GLN A 83 -9.46 34.69 -6.76
CA GLN A 83 -10.48 35.70 -6.98
C GLN A 83 -11.82 35.38 -6.29
N VAL A 84 -12.12 34.10 -5.99
CA VAL A 84 -13.29 33.74 -5.17
C VAL A 84 -13.22 34.35 -3.77
N SER A 85 -12.01 34.58 -3.26
CA SER A 85 -11.74 35.18 -1.96
C SER A 85 -11.32 36.65 -2.08
N ASP A 86 -11.59 37.29 -3.21
CA ASP A 86 -11.22 38.67 -3.54
C ASP A 86 -9.71 38.97 -3.45
N ILE A 87 -8.87 37.97 -3.74
CA ILE A 87 -7.41 38.11 -3.75
C ILE A 87 -6.92 38.32 -5.18
N SER A 88 -6.31 39.47 -5.42
CA SER A 88 -5.63 39.76 -6.68
C SER A 88 -4.21 39.19 -6.66
N MET A 89 -3.86 38.47 -7.73
CA MET A 89 -2.54 37.90 -7.97
C MET A 89 -1.90 38.61 -9.16
N ASP A 90 -0.61 38.93 -9.05
CA ASP A 90 0.19 39.37 -10.21
C ASP A 90 0.77 38.12 -10.92
N PRO A 91 0.42 37.83 -12.19
CA PRO A 91 1.00 36.71 -12.93
C PRO A 91 2.53 36.75 -13.03
N GLU A 92 3.16 37.93 -13.00
CA GLU A 92 4.62 38.06 -13.05
C GLU A 92 5.32 37.48 -11.81
N ASP A 93 4.60 37.32 -10.70
CA ASP A 93 5.11 36.67 -9.48
C ASP A 93 5.45 35.19 -9.68
N PHE A 94 4.96 34.60 -10.77
CA PHE A 94 5.18 33.22 -11.16
C PHE A 94 6.05 33.09 -12.41
N VAL A 95 6.75 34.17 -12.81
CA VAL A 95 7.70 34.18 -13.93
C VAL A 95 9.11 34.50 -13.43
N GLU A 96 10.10 33.76 -13.93
CA GLU A 96 11.52 34.02 -13.67
C GLU A 96 12.30 34.05 -14.98
N SER A 97 13.15 35.06 -15.16
CA SER A 97 13.97 35.23 -16.37
C SER A 97 15.40 34.78 -16.09
N GLN A 98 15.97 33.95 -16.97
CA GLN A 98 17.40 33.64 -16.99
C GLN A 98 17.95 33.93 -18.39
N GLY A 99 18.69 35.04 -18.51
CA GLY A 99 19.14 35.52 -19.82
C GLY A 99 17.95 35.92 -20.69
N THR A 100 17.82 35.30 -21.86
CA THR A 100 16.73 35.54 -22.82
C THR A 100 15.55 34.58 -22.66
N GLU A 101 15.68 33.57 -21.80
CA GLU A 101 14.63 32.56 -21.58
C GLU A 101 13.82 32.88 -20.31
N GLN A 102 12.53 32.57 -20.35
CA GLN A 102 11.61 32.73 -19.23
C GLN A 102 11.05 31.37 -18.80
N TYR A 103 10.85 31.21 -17.50
CA TYR A 103 10.38 29.99 -16.89
C TYR A 103 9.30 30.27 -15.86
N ILE A 104 8.42 29.29 -15.66
CA ILE A 104 7.44 29.30 -14.58
C ILE A 104 8.15 29.03 -13.25
N THR A 105 7.94 29.91 -12.27
CA THR A 105 8.40 29.76 -10.89
C THR A 105 7.23 29.68 -9.94
N THR A 106 7.44 29.08 -8.77
CA THR A 106 6.40 28.97 -7.72
C THR A 106 6.89 29.49 -6.37
N LYS A 107 7.96 30.30 -6.36
CA LYS A 107 8.55 30.86 -5.13
C LYS A 107 7.54 31.63 -4.26
N LYS A 108 6.58 32.32 -4.88
CA LYS A 108 5.53 33.10 -4.20
C LYS A 108 4.24 32.31 -3.93
N LEU A 109 4.15 31.04 -4.33
CA LEU A 109 2.90 30.25 -4.19
C LEU A 109 2.42 30.19 -2.73
N LEU A 110 3.27 29.78 -1.80
CA LEU A 110 2.91 29.68 -0.38
C LEU A 110 2.53 31.03 0.24
N HIS A 111 3.10 32.13 -0.25
CA HIS A 111 2.72 33.47 0.19
C HIS A 111 1.25 33.76 -0.12
N TYR A 112 0.82 33.52 -1.36
CA TYR A 112 -0.59 33.67 -1.75
C TYR A 112 -1.51 32.69 -1.03
N MET A 113 -1.09 31.43 -0.84
CA MET A 113 -1.90 30.45 -0.11
C MET A 113 -2.13 30.85 1.35
N ASN A 114 -1.11 31.42 2.02
CA ASN A 114 -1.27 31.90 3.40
C ASN A 114 -2.22 33.11 3.47
N ILE A 115 -2.10 34.08 2.54
CA ILE A 115 -3.04 35.20 2.43
C ILE A 115 -4.48 34.67 2.26
N TRP A 116 -4.65 33.67 1.39
CA TRP A 116 -5.94 33.04 1.14
C TRP A 116 -6.53 32.33 2.37
N ILE A 117 -5.72 31.54 3.07
CA ILE A 117 -6.17 30.90 4.32
C ILE A 117 -6.57 31.96 5.35
N ASP A 118 -5.74 32.98 5.55
CA ASP A 118 -5.99 34.04 6.52
C ASP A 118 -7.26 34.83 6.19
N SER A 119 -7.48 35.19 4.92
CA SER A 119 -8.69 35.91 4.49
C SER A 119 -9.96 35.10 4.78
N GLU A 120 -9.92 33.80 4.50
CA GLU A 120 -11.06 32.89 4.70
C GLU A 120 -11.36 32.63 6.18
N THR A 121 -10.34 32.55 7.04
CA THR A 121 -10.54 32.25 8.48
C THR A 121 -11.41 33.28 9.19
N SER A 122 -11.45 34.52 8.70
CA SER A 122 -12.28 35.61 9.22
C SER A 122 -13.76 35.51 8.81
N LEU A 123 -14.10 34.68 7.82
CA LEU A 123 -15.42 34.62 7.22
C LEU A 123 -16.39 33.64 7.92
N PRO A 124 -17.71 33.91 7.89
CA PRO A 124 -18.72 32.97 8.37
C PRO A 124 -18.62 31.60 7.67
N LEU A 125 -18.90 30.52 8.41
CA LEU A 125 -18.79 29.14 7.89
C LEU A 125 -19.57 28.90 6.59
N GLN A 126 -20.74 29.53 6.41
CA GLN A 126 -21.55 29.39 5.21
C GLN A 126 -20.90 29.99 3.97
N VAL A 127 -20.21 31.13 4.13
CA VAL A 127 -19.44 31.76 3.05
C VAL A 127 -18.26 30.87 2.68
N ARG A 128 -17.50 30.41 3.68
CA ARG A 128 -16.40 29.45 3.47
C ARG A 128 -16.85 28.17 2.76
N LYS A 129 -18.03 27.65 3.08
CA LYS A 129 -18.61 26.47 2.37
C LYS A 129 -18.89 26.78 0.90
N ALA A 130 -19.44 27.94 0.59
CA ALA A 130 -19.74 28.34 -0.77
C ALA A 130 -18.45 28.59 -1.59
N HIS A 131 -17.48 29.29 -1.00
CA HIS A 131 -16.16 29.52 -1.60
C HIS A 131 -15.46 28.20 -1.89
N TYR A 132 -15.36 27.31 -0.88
CA TYR A 132 -14.79 25.97 -1.01
C TYR A 132 -15.42 25.19 -2.16
N ARG A 133 -16.75 25.14 -2.27
CA ARG A 133 -17.43 24.42 -3.37
C ARG A 133 -17.05 24.97 -4.74
N ARG A 134 -16.97 26.29 -4.90
CA ARG A 134 -16.60 26.93 -6.17
C ARG A 134 -15.14 26.68 -6.54
N GLN A 135 -14.24 26.79 -5.56
CA GLN A 135 -12.81 26.54 -5.74
C GLN A 135 -12.54 25.07 -6.09
N GLN A 136 -13.17 24.14 -5.34
CA GLN A 136 -13.11 22.70 -5.61
C GLN A 136 -13.65 22.36 -6.98
N HIS A 137 -14.74 22.99 -7.43
CA HIS A 137 -15.25 22.78 -8.78
C HIS A 137 -14.21 23.11 -9.86
N MET A 138 -13.53 24.26 -9.78
CA MET A 138 -12.49 24.63 -10.74
C MET A 138 -11.28 23.67 -10.71
N MET A 139 -10.88 23.22 -9.51
CA MET A 139 -9.82 22.22 -9.37
C MET A 139 -10.22 20.86 -9.95
N ILE A 140 -11.46 20.41 -9.75
CA ILE A 140 -12.01 19.19 -10.35
C ILE A 140 -12.07 19.32 -11.87
N VAL A 141 -12.53 20.44 -12.42
CA VAL A 141 -12.56 20.71 -13.87
C VAL A 141 -11.14 20.60 -14.45
N SER A 142 -10.16 21.24 -13.81
CA SER A 142 -8.74 21.14 -14.19
C SER A 142 -8.23 19.69 -14.14
N MET A 143 -8.50 18.98 -13.04
CA MET A 143 -8.09 17.60 -12.83
C MET A 143 -8.70 16.65 -13.87
N CYS A 144 -10.00 16.78 -14.15
CA CYS A 144 -10.70 16.01 -15.17
C CYS A 144 -10.08 16.23 -16.55
N PHE A 145 -9.81 17.47 -16.94
CA PHE A 145 -9.16 17.74 -18.22
C PHE A 145 -7.77 17.11 -18.30
N GLN A 146 -6.95 17.28 -17.25
CA GLN A 146 -5.62 16.67 -17.17
C GLN A 146 -5.70 15.14 -17.29
N CYS A 147 -6.67 14.48 -16.63
CA CYS A 147 -6.85 13.03 -16.68
C CYS A 147 -7.31 12.51 -18.04
N HIS A 148 -8.14 13.26 -18.77
CA HIS A 148 -8.64 12.83 -20.08
C HIS A 148 -7.68 13.14 -21.23
N GLN A 149 -7.07 14.33 -21.23
CA GLN A 149 -6.30 14.85 -22.36
C GLN A 149 -4.79 14.60 -22.23
N ILE A 150 -4.26 14.66 -21.00
CA ILE A 150 -2.81 14.68 -20.74
C ILE A 150 -2.31 13.36 -20.16
N SER A 151 -3.00 12.79 -19.17
CA SER A 151 -2.54 11.62 -18.44
C SER A 151 -2.80 10.30 -19.17
N ASP A 152 -1.83 9.38 -19.11
CA ASP A 152 -1.85 8.12 -19.84
C ASP A 152 -2.85 7.07 -19.34
N ASN A 153 -3.61 7.29 -18.26
CA ASN A 153 -4.88 6.60 -17.95
C ASN A 153 -5.37 7.02 -16.56
N TRP A 154 -6.67 7.27 -16.45
CA TRP A 154 -7.36 7.42 -15.19
C TRP A 154 -8.01 6.10 -14.81
N SER A 155 -7.65 5.54 -13.66
CA SER A 155 -8.53 4.62 -12.94
C SER A 155 -8.93 5.29 -11.64
N TRP A 156 -10.22 5.54 -11.51
CA TRP A 156 -10.85 5.87 -10.24
C TRP A 156 -11.17 4.53 -9.57
N ASP A 157 -10.61 4.27 -8.39
CA ASP A 157 -10.94 3.11 -7.58
C ASP A 157 -12.33 3.35 -6.96
N SER A 158 -13.39 2.89 -7.63
CA SER A 158 -14.77 3.17 -7.22
C SER A 158 -15.25 2.19 -6.13
N ASP A 159 -14.76 2.32 -4.90
CA ASP A 159 -15.41 1.69 -3.73
C ASP A 159 -16.59 2.52 -3.19
N TYR A 160 -16.69 3.79 -3.59
CA TYR A 160 -17.89 4.60 -3.43
C TYR A 160 -18.68 4.52 -4.73
N GLY A 161 -19.89 3.95 -4.71
CA GLY A 161 -20.76 3.68 -5.86
C GLY A 161 -21.09 4.89 -6.74
N HIS A 162 -20.10 5.37 -7.46
CA HIS A 162 -20.10 6.62 -8.19
C HIS A 162 -19.23 6.43 -9.43
N HIS A 163 -19.78 5.78 -10.45
CA HIS A 163 -19.23 5.79 -11.81
C HIS A 163 -19.32 7.20 -12.39
N PHE A 164 -18.50 8.16 -11.94
CA PHE A 164 -18.60 9.53 -12.44
C PHE A 164 -17.90 9.76 -13.77
N PHE A 165 -17.01 8.88 -14.23
CA PHE A 165 -16.16 9.25 -15.38
C PHE A 165 -15.86 8.11 -16.36
N PRO A 166 -16.30 8.23 -17.62
CA PRO A 166 -16.00 7.25 -18.66
C PRO A 166 -14.51 7.25 -19.02
N LEU A 167 -13.93 6.05 -19.18
CA LEU A 167 -12.54 5.79 -19.59
C LEU A 167 -12.05 6.77 -20.68
N PRO A 168 -10.78 7.22 -20.62
CA PRO A 168 -10.20 8.07 -21.65
C PRO A 168 -10.33 7.41 -23.03
N THR A 169 -10.79 8.15 -24.03
CA THR A 169 -10.66 7.71 -25.42
C THR A 169 -9.22 7.95 -25.87
N GLU A 170 -8.42 6.87 -25.96
CA GLU A 170 -7.01 6.88 -26.44
C GLU A 170 -6.79 7.74 -27.69
N ARG A 171 -7.82 7.90 -28.51
CA ARG A 171 -7.80 8.71 -29.73
C ARG A 171 -7.43 10.17 -29.51
N TYR A 172 -7.66 10.79 -28.35
CA TYR A 172 -7.46 12.24 -28.15
C TYR A 172 -6.34 12.61 -27.17
N LYS A 173 -5.67 11.62 -26.57
CA LYS A 173 -4.52 11.87 -25.69
C LYS A 173 -3.42 12.64 -26.42
N MET A 174 -2.86 13.61 -25.72
CA MET A 174 -1.78 14.45 -26.20
C MET A 174 -0.73 14.63 -25.10
N THR A 175 0.53 14.66 -25.50
CA THR A 175 1.64 14.84 -24.56
C THR A 175 1.95 16.32 -24.37
N VAL A 176 2.17 16.71 -23.12
CA VAL A 176 2.83 17.96 -22.74
C VAL A 176 4.22 17.62 -22.18
N PRO A 177 5.15 18.59 -22.08
CA PRO A 177 6.44 18.34 -21.43
C PRO A 177 6.25 17.80 -20.00
N LEU A 178 6.96 16.73 -19.65
CA LEU A 178 6.85 16.04 -18.35
C LEU A 178 6.87 17.00 -17.17
N GLN A 179 7.72 18.02 -17.22
CA GLN A 179 7.97 18.88 -16.07
C GLN A 179 6.83 19.90 -15.88
N PHE A 180 6.15 20.24 -16.98
CA PHE A 180 4.92 21.02 -16.93
C PHE A 180 3.75 20.18 -16.40
N GLU A 181 3.61 18.92 -16.85
CA GLU A 181 2.60 17.99 -16.30
C GLU A 181 2.74 17.85 -14.78
N ILE A 182 3.95 17.57 -14.28
CA ILE A 182 4.21 17.47 -12.84
C ILE A 182 3.91 18.80 -12.14
N SER A 183 4.28 19.94 -12.74
CA SER A 183 3.99 21.26 -12.15
C SER A 183 2.49 21.54 -12.01
N LEU A 184 1.65 21.08 -12.93
CA LEU A 184 0.19 21.18 -12.81
C LEU A 184 -0.35 20.30 -11.68
N ARG A 185 0.19 19.09 -11.51
CA ARG A 185 -0.20 18.18 -10.41
C ARG A 185 0.15 18.76 -9.05
N VAL A 186 1.40 19.19 -8.87
CA VAL A 186 1.86 19.83 -7.62
C VAL A 186 1.07 21.10 -7.30
N LEU A 187 0.76 21.92 -8.32
CA LEU A 187 -0.10 23.09 -8.15
C LEU A 187 -1.50 22.68 -7.65
N SER A 188 -2.13 21.69 -8.30
CA SER A 188 -3.49 21.23 -7.95
C SER A 188 -3.55 20.71 -6.52
N GLU A 189 -2.57 19.91 -6.10
CA GLU A 189 -2.49 19.39 -4.72
C GLU A 189 -2.24 20.50 -3.69
N THR A 190 -1.43 21.51 -4.02
CA THR A 190 -1.17 22.66 -3.14
C THR A 190 -2.45 23.48 -2.94
N LEU A 191 -3.20 23.73 -4.03
CA LEU A 191 -4.47 24.47 -3.99
C LEU A 191 -5.54 23.71 -3.22
N ASP A 192 -5.66 22.38 -3.40
CA ASP A 192 -6.63 21.56 -2.67
C ASP A 192 -6.39 21.64 -1.16
N ARG A 193 -5.13 21.51 -0.73
CA ARG A 193 -4.77 21.63 0.69
C ARG A 193 -5.05 23.01 1.26
N ALA A 194 -4.71 24.07 0.53
CA ALA A 194 -5.02 25.44 0.95
C ALA A 194 -6.54 25.63 1.07
N SER A 195 -7.33 25.11 0.12
CA SER A 195 -8.79 25.16 0.15
C SER A 195 -9.38 24.43 1.36
N ARG A 196 -8.91 23.21 1.66
CA ARG A 196 -9.35 22.43 2.83
C ARG A 196 -9.01 23.15 4.13
N LYS A 197 -7.80 23.73 4.24
CA LYS A 197 -7.36 24.48 5.41
C LYS A 197 -8.16 25.76 5.60
N ALA A 198 -8.37 26.53 4.54
CA ALA A 198 -9.24 27.72 4.53
C ALA A 198 -10.68 27.38 4.96
N ARG A 199 -11.19 26.21 4.54
CA ARG A 199 -12.49 25.69 4.94
C ARG A 199 -12.57 25.27 6.42
N GLY A 200 -11.42 25.05 7.07
CA GLY A 200 -11.32 24.52 8.44
C GLY A 200 -11.52 23.00 8.51
N LEU A 201 -11.18 22.28 7.45
CA LEU A 201 -11.17 20.82 7.45
C LEU A 201 -9.81 20.32 7.96
N ASN A 202 -9.86 19.50 9.00
CA ASN A 202 -8.71 18.77 9.53
C ASN A 202 -8.62 17.39 8.88
N SER A 203 -8.62 17.30 7.54
CA SER A 203 -8.47 16.00 6.89
C SER A 203 -7.00 15.71 6.62
N GLU A 204 -6.44 14.81 7.43
CA GLU A 204 -5.38 13.92 7.02
C GLU A 204 -5.80 13.17 5.75
N VAL A 205 -4.87 13.07 4.79
CA VAL A 205 -4.94 12.27 3.55
C VAL A 205 -6.03 12.71 2.57
N GLY A 206 -5.64 13.40 1.50
CA GLY A 206 -6.46 13.48 0.30
C GLY A 206 -6.55 12.09 -0.33
N ASP A 207 -7.74 11.70 -0.78
CA ASP A 207 -7.91 10.46 -1.54
C ASP A 207 -6.89 10.42 -2.69
N GLN A 208 -5.99 9.43 -2.66
CA GLN A 208 -4.87 9.29 -3.59
C GLN A 208 -5.38 8.75 -4.93
N GLU A 209 -6.12 9.57 -5.67
CA GLU A 209 -6.91 9.07 -6.80
C GLU A 209 -6.29 9.41 -8.16
N VAL A 210 -5.19 10.17 -8.19
CA VAL A 210 -4.54 10.54 -9.45
C VAL A 210 -3.05 10.21 -9.45
N LEU A 211 -2.64 9.49 -10.49
CA LEU A 211 -1.28 9.04 -10.72
C LEU A 211 -0.71 9.72 -11.97
N CYS A 212 0.36 10.51 -11.81
CA CYS A 212 1.15 10.99 -12.94
C CYS A 212 1.97 9.83 -13.55
N LYS A 213 1.38 9.09 -14.50
CA LYS A 213 2.03 7.94 -15.17
C LYS A 213 3.31 8.33 -15.92
N SER A 214 3.39 9.56 -16.43
CA SER A 214 4.59 10.09 -17.06
C SER A 214 5.78 10.13 -16.09
N LEU A 215 5.55 10.55 -14.83
CA LEU A 215 6.56 10.52 -13.77
C LEU A 215 6.94 9.08 -13.41
N ILE A 216 5.98 8.16 -13.27
CA ILE A 216 6.26 6.74 -13.02
C ILE A 216 7.14 6.13 -14.12
N ARG A 217 6.87 6.46 -15.39
CA ARG A 217 7.69 6.01 -16.53
C ARG A 217 9.10 6.59 -16.46
N ASP A 218 9.24 7.87 -16.12
CA ASP A 218 10.55 8.51 -15.93
C ASP A 218 11.36 7.85 -14.80
N LEU A 219 10.70 7.49 -13.69
CA LEU A 219 11.33 6.73 -12.59
C LEU A 219 11.83 5.36 -13.06
N GLY A 220 11.04 4.65 -13.86
CA GLY A 220 11.45 3.39 -14.48
C GLY A 220 12.69 3.51 -15.36
N HIS A 221 12.74 4.52 -16.23
CA HIS A 221 13.92 4.81 -17.06
C HIS A 221 15.13 5.28 -16.24
N SER A 222 14.87 5.83 -15.05
CA SER A 222 15.84 6.35 -14.10
C SER A 222 16.51 5.30 -13.20
N GLY A 223 16.23 4.00 -13.42
CA GLY A 223 16.83 2.91 -12.64
C GLY A 223 16.15 2.63 -11.29
N TRP A 224 14.95 3.18 -11.05
CA TRP A 224 14.19 2.84 -9.85
C TRP A 224 13.73 1.37 -9.88
N CYS A 225 13.69 0.75 -8.70
CA CYS A 225 13.19 -0.61 -8.56
C CYS A 225 11.68 -0.66 -8.87
N PRO A 226 11.18 -1.64 -9.64
CA PRO A 226 9.73 -1.84 -9.84
C PRO A 226 8.93 -1.89 -8.54
N SER A 227 9.52 -2.46 -7.49
CA SER A 227 8.91 -2.55 -6.15
C SER A 227 8.86 -1.21 -5.41
N GLU A 228 9.81 -0.32 -5.67
CA GLU A 228 9.77 1.04 -5.13
C GLU A 228 8.78 1.91 -5.92
N ILE A 229 8.74 1.75 -7.25
CA ILE A 229 7.76 2.45 -8.10
C ILE A 229 6.33 2.10 -7.69
N SER A 230 6.05 0.81 -7.40
CA SER A 230 4.75 0.41 -6.87
C SER A 230 4.48 1.02 -5.49
N LEU A 231 5.44 1.00 -4.56
CA LEU A 231 5.30 1.60 -3.23
C LEU A 231 4.90 3.08 -3.31
N ILE A 232 5.66 3.88 -4.05
CA ILE A 232 5.36 5.32 -4.18
C ILE A 232 4.08 5.57 -4.99
N SER A 233 3.67 4.64 -5.87
CA SER A 233 2.39 4.77 -6.56
C SER A 233 1.22 4.57 -5.61
N VAL A 234 1.38 3.70 -4.59
CA VAL A 234 0.32 3.36 -3.63
C VAL A 234 0.25 4.29 -2.44
N TYR A 235 1.39 4.85 -2.00
CA TYR A 235 1.45 5.62 -0.76
C TYR A 235 1.76 7.10 -0.94
N PHE A 236 2.38 7.52 -2.05
CA PHE A 236 2.78 8.92 -2.21
C PHE A 236 1.80 9.66 -3.12
N ASP A 237 1.48 10.92 -2.81
CA ASP A 237 0.83 11.83 -3.77
C ASP A 237 1.82 12.32 -4.85
N ASP A 238 1.37 13.00 -5.90
CA ASP A 238 2.26 13.39 -7.01
C ASP A 238 3.36 14.36 -6.54
N THR A 239 3.08 15.22 -5.56
CA THR A 239 4.10 16.08 -4.96
C THR A 239 5.18 15.29 -4.24
N LEU A 240 4.81 14.34 -3.37
CA LEU A 240 5.78 13.51 -2.67
C LEU A 240 6.52 12.56 -3.62
N ARG A 241 5.85 12.02 -4.65
CA ARG A 241 6.50 11.24 -5.72
C ARG A 241 7.56 12.07 -6.44
N TYR A 242 7.21 13.30 -6.83
CA TYR A 242 8.18 14.20 -7.45
C TYR A 242 9.33 14.52 -6.49
N TYR A 243 9.04 14.87 -5.24
CA TYR A 243 10.07 15.15 -4.23
C TYR A 243 11.04 13.96 -4.06
N ALA A 244 10.51 12.76 -3.88
CA ALA A 244 11.30 11.53 -3.75
C ALA A 244 12.15 11.25 -5.00
N SER A 245 11.66 11.57 -6.21
CA SER A 245 12.39 11.40 -7.47
C SER A 245 13.72 12.18 -7.53
N GLN A 246 13.80 13.28 -6.77
CA GLN A 246 14.94 14.20 -6.77
C GLN A 246 16.05 13.79 -5.79
N LEU A 247 15.78 12.83 -4.88
CA LEU A 247 16.75 12.35 -3.91
C LEU A 247 17.90 11.61 -4.61
N ALA A 248 19.15 12.03 -4.33
CA ALA A 248 20.30 11.21 -4.66
C ALA A 248 20.34 9.98 -3.74
N ARG A 249 20.41 8.78 -4.34
CA ARG A 249 20.39 7.50 -3.65
C ARG A 249 21.37 6.53 -4.31
N ARG A 250 22.08 5.72 -3.51
CA ARG A 250 23.02 4.71 -4.03
C ARG A 250 22.28 3.59 -4.75
N ARG A 251 21.06 3.27 -4.31
CA ARG A 251 20.26 2.16 -4.85
C ARG A 251 19.88 2.30 -6.33
N LEU A 252 19.97 3.52 -6.88
CA LEU A 252 19.74 3.79 -8.30
C LEU A 252 20.83 3.21 -9.21
N THR A 253 22.00 2.86 -8.65
CA THR A 253 23.09 2.23 -9.42
C THR A 253 23.06 0.71 -9.35
N VAL A 254 22.07 0.12 -8.68
CA VAL A 254 21.92 -1.34 -8.52
C VAL A 254 20.95 -1.86 -9.57
N ALA A 255 21.23 -3.03 -10.15
CA ALA A 255 20.34 -3.65 -11.13
C ALA A 255 19.09 -4.24 -10.45
N HIS A 256 17.90 -3.87 -10.95
CA HIS A 256 16.60 -4.33 -10.42
C HIS A 256 15.84 -5.24 -11.40
N SER A 257 16.52 -5.86 -12.37
CA SER A 257 15.89 -6.66 -13.44
C SER A 257 15.06 -7.86 -12.93
N ASN A 258 15.41 -8.40 -11.77
CA ASN A 258 14.73 -9.55 -11.16
C ASN A 258 13.67 -9.15 -10.13
N CYS A 259 13.41 -7.85 -9.93
CA CYS A 259 12.43 -7.38 -8.97
C CYS A 259 11.02 -7.40 -9.57
N SER A 260 10.01 -7.64 -8.73
CA SER A 260 8.60 -7.53 -9.09
C SER A 260 8.02 -6.21 -8.55
N ALA A 261 6.76 -5.89 -8.89
CA ALA A 261 6.04 -4.77 -8.30
C ALA A 261 5.88 -4.89 -6.78
N SER A 262 5.81 -6.10 -6.23
CA SER A 262 5.63 -6.32 -4.78
C SER A 262 6.93 -6.58 -4.03
N LYS A 263 8.02 -7.01 -4.69
CA LYS A 263 9.26 -7.42 -4.02
C LYS A 263 10.52 -6.90 -4.72
N CYS A 264 11.37 -6.26 -3.94
CA CYS A 264 12.74 -5.93 -4.32
C CYS A 264 13.66 -7.11 -3.99
N LEU A 265 14.26 -7.75 -5.00
CA LEU A 265 15.19 -8.87 -4.81
C LEU A 265 16.67 -8.48 -4.94
N ALA A 266 16.98 -7.24 -5.35
CA ALA A 266 18.35 -6.78 -5.60
C ALA A 266 19.28 -6.83 -4.37
N PHE A 267 18.70 -6.80 -3.16
CA PHE A 267 19.45 -6.82 -1.90
C PHE A 267 19.34 -8.16 -1.16
N ASN A 268 18.77 -9.17 -1.81
CA ASN A 268 18.79 -10.54 -1.31
C ASN A 268 20.19 -11.11 -1.49
N VAL A 269 20.89 -11.21 -0.37
CA VAL A 269 22.22 -11.79 -0.31
C VAL A 269 22.12 -13.30 -0.53
N GLN A 270 22.68 -13.82 -1.63
CA GLN A 270 22.88 -15.24 -1.80
C GLN A 270 24.02 -15.70 -0.89
N SER A 271 23.75 -16.69 -0.02
CA SER A 271 24.64 -17.00 1.10
C SER A 271 26.03 -17.50 0.68
N LEU A 272 26.12 -18.15 -0.48
CA LEU A 272 27.37 -18.76 -0.98
C LEU A 272 28.34 -17.74 -1.61
N GLU A 273 27.85 -16.63 -2.14
CA GLU A 273 28.66 -15.63 -2.87
C GLU A 273 28.98 -14.40 -2.02
N TYR A 274 28.38 -14.30 -0.84
CA TYR A 274 28.51 -13.13 0.02
C TYR A 274 29.91 -13.00 0.62
N LYS A 275 30.47 -11.79 0.53
CA LYS A 275 31.72 -11.40 1.19
C LYS A 275 31.48 -10.22 2.12
N THR A 276 31.92 -10.36 3.36
CA THR A 276 31.98 -9.26 4.34
C THR A 276 32.85 -8.13 3.76
N GLN A 277 32.37 -6.89 3.85
CA GLN A 277 33.05 -5.74 3.26
C GLN A 277 33.90 -5.00 4.30
N HIS A 278 35.06 -4.54 3.85
CA HIS A 278 35.85 -3.54 4.57
C HIS A 278 35.32 -2.14 4.32
N LEU A 279 35.73 -1.18 5.14
CA LEU A 279 35.57 0.24 4.82
C LEU A 279 36.35 0.57 3.55
N ALA A 280 35.83 1.51 2.74
CA ALA A 280 36.47 1.89 1.48
C ALA A 280 37.93 2.38 1.64
N THR A 281 38.27 2.94 2.80
CA THR A 281 39.62 3.43 3.14
C THR A 281 40.54 2.35 3.72
N CYS A 282 40.05 1.13 3.95
CA CYS A 282 40.80 0.07 4.59
C CYS A 282 41.60 -0.76 3.58
N LYS A 283 42.88 -0.99 3.89
CA LYS A 283 43.80 -1.83 3.10
C LYS A 283 43.68 -3.32 3.48
N SER A 284 42.46 -3.84 3.63
CA SER A 284 42.17 -5.25 3.95
C SER A 284 42.74 -5.73 5.29
N CYS A 285 42.24 -5.20 6.41
CA CYS A 285 42.63 -5.63 7.76
C CYS A 285 42.21 -7.08 8.09
N ALA A 286 42.72 -7.64 9.18
CA ALA A 286 42.28 -8.94 9.66
C ALA A 286 40.84 -8.92 10.21
N HIS A 287 40.19 -10.08 10.18
CA HIS A 287 38.96 -10.36 10.92
C HIS A 287 39.30 -10.67 12.38
N VAL A 288 38.44 -10.20 13.30
CA VAL A 288 38.47 -10.60 14.71
C VAL A 288 37.31 -11.54 14.96
N ILE A 289 37.61 -12.71 15.53
CA ILE A 289 36.69 -13.85 15.66
C ILE A 289 36.22 -13.96 17.11
N ILE A 290 34.94 -14.28 17.32
CA ILE A 290 34.36 -14.58 18.63
C ILE A 290 34.74 -16.00 19.08
N ASN A 291 34.97 -16.19 20.36
CA ASN A 291 35.11 -17.52 20.95
C ASN A 291 33.78 -18.28 20.89
N GLU A 292 33.65 -19.18 19.92
CA GLU A 292 32.41 -19.94 19.69
C GLU A 292 31.98 -20.79 20.90
N ASN A 293 32.93 -21.34 21.66
CA ASN A 293 32.60 -22.21 22.80
C ASN A 293 31.95 -21.42 23.93
N GLU A 294 32.49 -20.22 24.18
CA GLU A 294 31.97 -19.29 25.17
C GLU A 294 30.59 -18.76 24.75
N LEU A 295 30.43 -18.37 23.48
CA LEU A 295 29.12 -17.98 22.92
C LEU A 295 28.07 -19.07 23.11
N LYS A 296 28.42 -20.33 22.79
CA LYS A 296 27.51 -21.48 22.96
C LYS A 296 27.13 -21.68 24.43
N ALA A 297 28.08 -21.53 25.35
CA ALA A 297 27.83 -21.67 26.79
C ALA A 297 26.83 -20.62 27.31
N ILE A 298 26.94 -19.37 26.85
CA ILE A 298 26.00 -18.28 27.19
C ILE A 298 24.59 -18.61 26.66
N LEU A 299 24.50 -19.00 25.39
CA LEU A 299 23.22 -19.33 24.74
C LEU A 299 22.51 -20.51 25.42
N GLN A 300 23.26 -21.53 25.84
CA GLN A 300 22.72 -22.70 26.55
C GLN A 300 22.15 -22.35 27.94
N ARG A 301 22.57 -21.23 28.54
CA ARG A 301 22.00 -20.69 29.78
C ARG A 301 20.83 -19.73 29.56
N TYR A 302 20.40 -19.50 28.30
CA TYR A 302 19.36 -18.53 27.93
C TYR A 302 19.69 -17.09 28.37
N GLU A 303 20.98 -16.79 28.50
CA GLU A 303 21.51 -15.45 28.76
C GLU A 303 21.71 -14.69 27.45
N THR A 304 21.74 -13.36 27.54
CA THR A 304 21.95 -12.49 26.37
C THR A 304 23.45 -12.35 26.14
N PRO A 305 24.02 -12.93 25.06
CA PRO A 305 25.42 -12.71 24.74
C PRO A 305 25.61 -11.27 24.29
N LEU A 306 26.64 -10.60 24.80
CA LEU A 306 27.02 -9.24 24.46
C LEU A 306 28.51 -9.22 24.12
N VAL A 307 28.95 -8.27 23.29
CA VAL A 307 30.38 -8.10 23.01
C VAL A 307 30.87 -6.72 23.43
N ARG A 308 31.95 -6.70 24.21
CA ARG A 308 32.74 -5.52 24.51
C ARG A 308 33.84 -5.38 23.46
N ILE A 309 33.89 -4.24 22.78
CA ILE A 309 34.99 -3.90 21.87
C ILE A 309 36.05 -3.13 22.65
N GLU A 310 37.20 -3.76 22.88
CA GLU A 310 38.37 -3.11 23.46
C GLU A 310 39.34 -2.72 22.36
N VAL A 311 39.78 -1.46 22.39
CA VAL A 311 40.73 -0.90 21.42
C VAL A 311 42.00 -0.54 22.17
N ASP A 312 43.08 -1.24 21.85
CA ASP A 312 44.42 -0.93 22.35
C ASP A 312 45.13 -0.01 21.35
N GLU A 313 45.31 1.25 21.75
CA GLU A 313 45.96 2.31 20.96
C GLU A 313 47.50 2.34 21.14
N THR A 314 48.08 1.45 21.96
CA THR A 314 49.51 1.50 22.32
C THR A 314 50.46 0.85 21.31
N CYS A 315 49.94 0.19 20.27
CA CYS A 315 50.71 -0.53 19.26
C CYS A 315 50.62 0.16 17.88
N ASP A 316 51.62 -0.07 17.02
CA ASP A 316 51.69 0.41 15.63
C ASP A 316 50.60 -0.28 14.77
N GLY A 317 49.36 0.16 14.95
CA GLY A 317 48.11 -0.47 14.50
C GLY A 317 47.16 -0.76 15.66
N SER A 318 45.95 -0.18 15.63
CA SER A 318 44.92 -0.39 16.65
C SER A 318 44.56 -1.88 16.76
N LYS A 319 44.91 -2.53 17.87
CA LYS A 319 44.52 -3.92 18.14
C LYS A 319 43.12 -3.92 18.74
N VAL A 320 42.21 -4.68 18.12
CA VAL A 320 40.84 -4.84 18.61
C VAL A 320 40.69 -6.21 19.26
N ILE A 321 40.15 -6.22 20.48
CA ILE A 321 39.83 -7.43 21.24
C ILE A 321 38.32 -7.46 21.47
N LEU A 322 37.72 -8.63 21.31
CA LEU A 322 36.30 -8.87 21.54
C LEU A 322 36.14 -9.76 22.78
N ASN A 323 35.57 -9.19 23.84
CA ASN A 323 35.27 -9.92 25.07
C ASN A 323 33.76 -10.18 25.14
N LEU A 324 33.36 -11.43 25.39
CA LEU A 324 31.96 -11.78 25.59
C LEU A 324 31.54 -11.44 27.01
N GLU A 325 30.30 -10.95 27.14
CA GLU A 325 29.70 -10.51 28.39
C GLU A 325 28.24 -10.95 28.41
N GLU A 326 27.67 -11.06 29.61
CA GLU A 326 26.30 -11.59 29.81
C GLU A 326 25.35 -10.55 30.43
N GLN A 327 25.91 -9.45 30.94
CA GLN A 327 25.17 -8.41 31.65
C GLN A 327 25.75 -7.03 31.36
N GLY A 328 24.87 -6.04 31.24
CA GLY A 328 25.24 -4.63 31.13
C GLY A 328 24.34 -3.85 30.18
N VAL A 329 24.54 -2.53 30.14
CA VAL A 329 23.87 -1.62 29.22
C VAL A 329 24.49 -1.79 27.83
N TYR A 330 23.66 -2.06 26.83
CA TYR A 330 24.12 -2.32 25.48
C TYR A 330 23.28 -1.64 24.39
N VAL A 331 23.92 -1.48 23.23
CA VAL A 331 23.31 -1.03 21.98
C VAL A 331 23.20 -2.22 21.04
N ALA A 332 22.00 -2.52 20.56
CA ALA A 332 21.84 -3.49 19.47
C ALA A 332 22.09 -2.79 18.13
N ILE A 333 22.91 -3.40 17.28
CA ILE A 333 23.17 -2.94 15.92
C ILE A 333 22.20 -3.66 15.00
N SER A 334 21.35 -2.88 14.36
CA SER A 334 20.43 -3.33 13.33
C SER A 334 21.01 -2.93 11.98
N HIS A 335 21.40 -3.90 11.15
CA HIS A 335 22.06 -3.61 9.88
C HIS A 335 21.52 -4.43 8.72
N VAL A 336 21.81 -3.93 7.52
CA VAL A 336 21.47 -4.60 6.27
C VAL A 336 22.67 -5.42 5.79
N TRP A 337 22.50 -6.75 5.69
CA TRP A 337 23.60 -7.63 5.28
C TRP A 337 24.18 -7.29 3.91
N SER A 338 23.36 -6.84 2.95
CA SER A 338 23.85 -6.42 1.63
C SER A 338 24.79 -5.22 1.68
N ASP A 339 24.83 -4.47 2.79
CA ASP A 339 25.76 -3.36 3.02
C ASP A 339 27.13 -3.84 3.56
N GLY A 340 27.33 -5.15 3.69
CA GLY A 340 28.65 -5.73 3.92
C GLY A 340 29.00 -6.07 5.37
N LEU A 341 28.05 -5.97 6.31
CA LEU A 341 28.26 -6.26 7.75
C LEU A 341 27.86 -7.68 8.18
N GLY A 342 27.47 -8.57 7.26
CA GLY A 342 27.21 -9.99 7.53
C GLY A 342 28.47 -10.85 7.50
N ASN A 343 28.35 -12.13 7.87
CA ASN A 343 29.39 -13.15 7.66
C ASN A 343 28.79 -14.57 7.69
N ASN A 344 28.90 -15.30 6.57
CA ASN A 344 28.34 -16.66 6.45
C ASN A 344 29.33 -17.77 6.82
N SER A 345 30.59 -17.44 7.05
CA SER A 345 31.64 -18.45 7.27
C SER A 345 31.97 -18.62 8.74
N GLN A 346 32.04 -17.52 9.49
CA GLN A 346 32.44 -17.50 10.90
C GLN A 346 31.83 -16.30 11.64
N ASN A 347 31.68 -16.41 12.96
CA ASN A 347 31.27 -15.30 13.83
C ASN A 347 32.42 -14.28 13.99
N SER A 348 32.63 -13.44 12.97
CA SER A 348 33.74 -12.49 12.92
C SER A 348 33.44 -11.27 12.05
N LEU A 349 34.11 -10.15 12.33
CA LEU A 349 34.07 -8.92 11.53
C LEU A 349 35.48 -8.36 11.30
N PRO A 350 35.71 -7.62 10.19
CA PRO A 350 36.93 -6.87 9.98
C PRO A 350 37.22 -5.86 11.09
N THR A 351 38.48 -5.74 11.48
CA THR A 351 38.97 -4.75 12.45
C THR A 351 38.47 -3.33 12.14
N CYS A 352 38.47 -2.91 10.87
CA CYS A 352 37.99 -1.59 10.47
C CYS A 352 36.48 -1.38 10.73
N GLN A 353 35.66 -2.42 10.58
CA GLN A 353 34.23 -2.34 10.87
C GLN A 353 33.99 -2.31 12.38
N LEU A 354 34.76 -3.09 13.16
CA LEU A 354 34.68 -3.06 14.62
C LEU A 354 35.04 -1.69 15.21
N LEU A 355 36.12 -1.08 14.71
CA LEU A 355 36.49 0.30 15.10
C LEU A 355 35.39 1.31 14.73
N ARG A 356 34.77 1.14 13.57
CA ARG A 356 33.62 1.97 13.17
C ARG A 356 32.44 1.78 14.11
N LEU A 357 32.04 0.54 14.39
CA LEU A 357 30.93 0.25 15.31
C LEU A 357 31.20 0.83 16.70
N HIS A 358 32.41 0.67 17.22
CA HIS A 358 32.84 1.26 18.49
C HIS A 358 32.68 2.79 18.51
N ASN A 359 33.08 3.48 17.45
CA ASN A 359 32.96 4.93 17.35
C ASN A 359 31.50 5.39 17.21
N LEU A 360 30.69 4.66 16.45
CA LEU A 360 29.27 4.98 16.30
C LEU A 360 28.51 4.82 17.62
N THR A 361 28.75 3.73 18.35
CA THR A 361 28.01 3.44 19.60
C THR A 361 28.43 4.29 20.79
N LYS A 362 29.67 4.81 20.81
CA LYS A 362 30.10 5.84 21.80
C LYS A 362 29.19 7.07 21.81
N ASN A 363 28.71 7.49 20.63
CA ASN A 363 27.92 8.70 20.49
C ASN A 363 26.42 8.50 20.80
N VAL A 364 25.97 7.25 20.87
CA VAL A 364 24.56 6.86 21.08
C VAL A 364 24.19 6.82 22.56
N VAL A 365 25.13 6.42 23.43
CA VAL A 365 24.92 6.37 24.89
C VAL A 365 26.02 7.19 25.60
N PRO A 366 25.87 8.53 25.68
CA PRO A 366 26.91 9.41 26.21
C PRO A 366 27.25 9.17 27.69
N SER A 367 26.34 8.54 28.45
CA SER A 367 26.45 8.31 29.88
C SER A 367 27.34 7.11 30.28
N VAL A 368 27.86 6.33 29.33
CA VAL A 368 28.74 5.17 29.59
C VAL A 368 30.13 5.45 29.02
N VAL A 369 30.98 6.07 29.82
CA VAL A 369 32.17 6.80 29.36
C VAL A 369 33.28 5.90 28.76
N ASN A 370 33.33 4.59 29.02
CA ASN A 370 34.55 3.81 28.69
C ASN A 370 34.38 2.44 28.02
N SER A 371 33.17 1.91 27.83
CA SER A 371 32.99 0.67 27.04
C SER A 371 31.51 0.40 26.78
N THR A 372 31.07 0.61 25.55
CA THR A 372 29.72 0.27 25.14
C THR A 372 29.68 -1.21 24.76
N LEU A 373 28.86 -1.99 25.45
CA LEU A 373 28.53 -3.35 25.01
C LEU A 373 27.65 -3.24 23.77
N ILE A 374 27.87 -4.10 22.79
CA ILE A 374 27.03 -4.17 21.61
C ILE A 374 26.44 -5.58 21.43
N TRP A 375 25.28 -5.62 20.81
CA TRP A 375 24.71 -6.84 20.26
C TRP A 375 24.65 -6.70 18.74
N ILE A 376 25.15 -7.69 17.99
CA ILE A 376 25.07 -7.73 16.52
C ILE A 376 24.97 -9.19 16.08
N ASP A 377 23.99 -9.49 15.23
CA ASP A 377 23.67 -10.84 14.80
C ASP A 377 24.88 -11.59 14.23
N THR A 378 25.72 -10.89 13.47
CA THR A 378 26.86 -11.44 12.76
C THR A 378 27.94 -12.00 13.69
N LEU A 379 28.08 -11.41 14.88
CA LEU A 379 29.03 -11.89 15.89
C LEU A 379 28.36 -12.87 16.86
N LEU A 380 27.07 -12.72 17.15
CA LEU A 380 26.43 -13.35 18.32
C LEU A 380 25.35 -14.40 17.97
N VAL A 381 25.03 -14.57 16.69
CA VAL A 381 24.20 -15.69 16.19
C VAL A 381 25.10 -16.73 15.54
N PRO A 382 25.18 -17.96 16.07
CA PRO A 382 26.05 -18.99 15.53
C PRO A 382 25.85 -19.24 14.03
N VAL A 383 26.97 -19.30 13.28
CA VAL A 383 26.93 -19.58 11.83
C VAL A 383 26.44 -21.00 11.57
N ALA A 384 27.01 -21.98 12.28
CA ALA A 384 26.67 -23.39 12.15
C ALA A 384 25.19 -23.65 12.48
N SER A 385 24.52 -24.41 11.62
CA SER A 385 23.18 -24.92 11.91
C SER A 385 23.24 -25.87 13.11
N GLY A 386 22.35 -25.68 14.08
CA GLY A 386 22.32 -26.50 15.30
C GLY A 386 21.39 -25.95 16.38
N PRO A 387 21.30 -26.64 17.54
CA PRO A 387 20.47 -26.20 18.67
C PRO A 387 20.77 -24.78 19.13
N GLU A 388 22.05 -24.39 19.19
CA GLU A 388 22.47 -23.07 19.68
C GLU A 388 22.05 -21.95 18.72
N LYS A 389 22.04 -22.20 17.41
CA LYS A 389 21.47 -21.27 16.44
C LYS A 389 19.96 -21.13 16.63
N LYS A 390 19.24 -22.24 16.85
CA LYS A 390 17.80 -22.20 17.14
C LYS A 390 17.52 -21.41 18.43
N LEU A 391 18.34 -21.60 19.48
CA LEU A 391 18.26 -20.86 20.75
C LEU A 391 18.55 -19.37 20.58
N ALA A 392 19.55 -19.01 19.78
CA ALA A 392 19.85 -17.62 19.48
C ALA A 392 18.68 -16.95 18.73
N LEU A 393 18.13 -17.63 17.72
CA LEU A 393 17.00 -17.11 16.94
C LEU A 393 15.71 -17.02 17.75
N SER A 394 15.43 -17.96 18.67
CA SER A 394 14.24 -17.91 19.52
C SER A 394 14.26 -16.76 20.53
N GLN A 395 15.43 -16.14 20.75
CA GLN A 395 15.63 -15.02 21.66
C GLN A 395 15.80 -13.66 20.96
N LEU A 396 15.66 -13.57 19.62
CA LEU A 396 15.80 -12.30 18.89
C LEU A 396 14.95 -11.17 19.50
N ASN A 397 13.69 -11.48 19.79
CA ASN A 397 12.75 -10.62 20.53
C ASN A 397 13.38 -9.98 21.78
N LYS A 398 14.08 -10.79 22.59
CA LYS A 398 14.69 -10.37 23.85
C LYS A 398 15.81 -9.36 23.61
N TYR A 399 16.68 -9.64 22.63
CA TYR A 399 17.86 -8.82 22.34
C TYR A 399 17.50 -7.40 21.88
N TYR A 400 16.45 -7.22 21.08
CA TYR A 400 16.03 -5.88 20.67
C TYR A 400 15.16 -5.18 21.73
N ARG A 401 14.36 -5.95 22.48
CA ARG A 401 13.50 -5.40 23.53
C ARG A 401 14.31 -4.85 24.70
N GLU A 402 15.33 -5.58 25.15
CA GLU A 402 16.15 -5.21 26.31
C GLU A 402 17.28 -4.21 25.96
N ALA A 403 17.59 -4.02 24.67
CA ALA A 403 18.59 -3.04 24.24
C ALA A 403 18.22 -1.62 24.69
N THR A 404 19.22 -0.87 25.15
CA THR A 404 19.05 0.53 25.55
C THR A 404 18.76 1.41 24.34
N LYS A 405 19.39 1.11 23.22
CA LYS A 405 19.17 1.72 21.91
C LYS A 405 19.33 0.66 20.82
N VAL A 406 18.58 0.82 19.74
CA VAL A 406 18.77 0.03 18.51
C VAL A 406 19.25 0.96 17.42
N LEU A 407 20.52 0.83 17.05
CA LEU A 407 21.18 1.67 16.05
C LEU A 407 21.03 1.05 14.67
N VAL A 408 20.28 1.71 13.80
CA VAL A 408 20.04 1.31 12.42
C VAL A 408 21.17 1.82 11.53
N LEU A 409 21.83 0.90 10.82
CA LEU A 409 22.85 1.18 9.82
C LEU A 409 22.34 0.81 8.43
N ASP A 410 22.19 1.82 7.58
CA ASP A 410 21.79 1.69 6.19
C ASP A 410 22.67 2.56 5.29
N SER A 411 23.14 1.99 4.18
CA SER A 411 24.13 2.66 3.33
C SER A 411 23.64 3.91 2.61
N ASP A 412 22.33 4.08 2.38
CA ASP A 412 21.77 5.33 1.84
C ASP A 412 21.69 6.42 2.92
N LEU A 413 21.30 6.05 4.14
CA LEU A 413 21.22 7.00 5.27
C LEU A 413 22.60 7.54 5.64
N LEU A 414 23.62 6.68 5.62
CA LEU A 414 25.02 7.02 5.91
C LEU A 414 25.65 8.01 4.91
N GLN A 415 24.98 8.33 3.80
CA GLN A 415 25.43 9.32 2.82
C GLN A 415 24.72 10.66 2.94
N ALA A 416 23.65 10.73 3.74
CA ALA A 416 22.88 11.95 3.95
C ALA A 416 23.26 12.59 5.29
N SER A 417 23.29 13.92 5.34
CA SER A 417 23.47 14.64 6.59
C SER A 417 22.19 14.62 7.42
N ARG A 418 22.32 14.49 8.74
CA ARG A 418 21.21 14.63 9.69
C ARG A 418 20.62 16.04 9.74
N TYR A 419 21.35 17.04 9.23
CA TYR A 419 20.96 18.45 9.25
C TYR A 419 20.14 18.88 8.03
N THR A 420 19.69 17.91 7.21
CA THR A 420 18.73 18.19 6.15
C THR A 420 17.33 18.44 6.72
N SER A 421 16.38 18.82 5.86
CA SER A 421 14.99 19.07 6.24
C SER A 421 14.30 17.81 6.78
N GLN A 422 13.27 17.97 7.59
CA GLN A 422 12.52 16.84 8.17
C GLN A 422 11.88 15.97 7.08
N GLU A 423 11.39 16.59 6.02
CA GLU A 423 10.82 15.95 4.84
C GLU A 423 11.84 15.05 4.14
N GLU A 424 13.09 15.51 4.01
CA GLU A 424 14.18 14.68 3.47
C GLU A 424 14.56 13.54 4.43
N LEU A 425 14.67 13.79 5.74
CA LEU A 425 14.96 12.75 6.74
C LEU A 425 13.90 11.64 6.68
N MET A 426 12.62 12.00 6.74
CA MET A 426 11.49 11.07 6.66
C MET A 426 11.47 10.31 5.33
N SER A 427 11.66 11.00 4.20
CA SER A 427 11.71 10.36 2.88
C SER A 427 12.83 9.33 2.78
N ARG A 428 14.03 9.67 3.29
CA ARG A 428 15.19 8.78 3.26
C ARG A 428 14.98 7.56 4.15
N VAL A 429 14.44 7.73 5.36
CA VAL A 429 14.10 6.60 6.24
C VAL A 429 13.04 5.72 5.59
N PHE A 430 11.97 6.28 5.04
CA PHE A 430 10.90 5.52 4.39
C PHE A 430 11.39 4.66 3.21
N LEU A 431 12.30 5.22 2.39
CA LEU A 431 12.81 4.59 1.18
C LEU A 431 14.09 3.75 1.37
N CYS A 432 14.67 3.72 2.58
CA CYS A 432 15.93 3.01 2.82
C CYS A 432 15.79 1.49 2.70
N SER A 433 16.91 0.80 2.57
CA SER A 433 16.92 -0.65 2.39
C SER A 433 16.51 -1.44 3.62
N TRP A 434 16.78 -0.87 4.78
CA TRP A 434 16.34 -1.42 6.07
C TRP A 434 14.82 -1.60 6.14
N MET A 435 14.03 -0.66 5.61
CA MET A 435 12.56 -0.76 5.54
C MET A 435 12.06 -1.90 4.63
N ARG A 436 12.93 -2.48 3.79
CA ARG A 436 12.56 -3.48 2.76
C ARG A 436 12.88 -4.91 3.14
N ARG A 437 13.40 -5.17 4.35
CA ARG A 437 13.78 -6.51 4.81
C ARG A 437 12.80 -7.02 5.83
N LEU A 438 12.38 -8.28 5.73
CA LEU A 438 11.45 -8.84 6.70
C LEU A 438 12.06 -8.93 8.11
N TRP A 439 13.33 -9.34 8.18
CA TRP A 439 14.05 -9.55 9.44
C TRP A 439 14.23 -8.28 10.29
N THR A 440 14.16 -7.09 9.69
CA THR A 440 14.26 -5.82 10.41
C THR A 440 12.93 -5.35 10.99
N LEU A 441 11.81 -6.03 10.65
CA LEU A 441 10.48 -5.65 11.11
C LEU A 441 10.33 -5.79 12.63
N GLU A 442 10.75 -6.94 13.17
CA GLU A 442 10.70 -7.21 14.61
C GLU A 442 11.57 -6.21 15.39
N GLU A 443 12.75 -5.90 14.85
CA GLU A 443 13.68 -4.90 15.39
C GLU A 443 13.00 -3.53 15.49
N ALA A 444 12.30 -3.13 14.44
CA ALA A 444 11.55 -1.87 14.37
C ALA A 444 10.43 -1.78 15.41
N ILE A 445 9.59 -2.82 15.47
CA ILE A 445 8.39 -2.85 16.31
C ILE A 445 8.76 -2.88 17.79
N LEU A 446 9.71 -3.74 18.18
CA LEU A 446 10.03 -3.95 19.60
C LEU A 446 10.80 -2.80 20.24
N SER A 447 11.46 -1.98 19.42
CA SER A 447 12.37 -0.96 19.88
C SER A 447 12.03 0.45 19.39
N ARG A 448 10.82 0.68 18.89
CA ARG A 448 10.40 1.94 18.25
C ARG A 448 10.92 3.21 18.95
N ASP A 449 10.66 3.38 20.25
CA ASP A 449 11.06 4.59 21.00
C ASP A 449 12.56 4.67 21.28
N ARG A 450 13.27 3.55 21.10
CA ARG A 450 14.71 3.39 21.28
C ARG A 450 15.46 3.28 19.93
N LEU A 451 14.74 3.39 18.82
CA LEU A 451 15.27 3.28 17.47
C LEU A 451 15.99 4.57 17.07
N GLU A 452 17.24 4.43 16.62
CA GLU A 452 18.07 5.53 16.17
C GLU A 452 18.66 5.22 14.80
N PHE A 453 18.44 6.12 13.84
CA PHE A 453 18.95 6.00 12.48
C PHE A 453 20.29 6.73 12.37
N GLN A 454 21.35 6.01 11.99
CA GLN A 454 22.65 6.62 11.75
C GLN A 454 22.69 7.28 10.37
N PHE A 455 22.86 8.60 10.36
CA PHE A 455 23.18 9.42 9.19
C PHE A 455 24.70 9.66 9.09
N LEU A 456 25.15 10.38 8.07
CA LEU A 456 26.58 10.66 7.84
C LEU A 456 27.29 11.26 9.06
N ASP A 457 26.63 12.18 9.76
CA ASP A 457 27.19 13.08 10.76
C ASP A 457 26.43 13.02 12.11
N GLY A 458 25.59 12.02 12.31
CA GLY A 458 24.99 11.73 13.63
C GLY A 458 23.73 10.88 13.55
N VAL A 459 23.07 10.70 14.70
CA VAL A 459 21.87 9.86 14.83
C VAL A 459 20.59 10.68 14.90
N VAL A 460 19.54 10.21 14.23
CA VAL A 460 18.18 10.76 14.35
C VAL A 460 17.29 9.70 14.99
N GLY A 461 16.74 10.00 16.17
CA GLY A 461 15.82 9.11 16.86
C GLY A 461 14.37 9.25 16.37
N MET A 462 13.53 8.25 16.63
CA MET A 462 12.13 8.27 16.17
C MET A 462 11.35 9.49 16.67
N GLY A 463 11.56 9.91 17.92
CA GLY A 463 10.91 11.09 18.49
C GLY A 463 11.35 12.41 17.84
N GLU A 464 12.56 12.47 17.26
CA GLU A 464 13.04 13.62 16.48
C GLU A 464 12.49 13.61 15.05
N LEU A 465 12.44 12.41 14.44
CA LEU A 465 11.93 12.17 13.10
C LEU A 465 10.42 12.48 13.01
N MET A 466 9.66 12.19 14.05
CA MET A 466 8.19 12.36 14.10
C MET A 466 7.74 13.67 14.78
N LYS A 467 8.62 14.67 14.94
CA LYS A 467 8.25 15.94 15.59
C LYS A 467 7.15 16.66 14.80
N THR A 468 5.99 16.79 15.40
CA THR A 468 4.75 17.24 14.75
C THR A 468 4.57 18.77 14.72
N GLU A 469 5.27 19.53 15.58
CA GLU A 469 5.08 20.99 15.72
C GLU A 469 5.35 21.77 14.42
N GLN A 470 6.32 21.32 13.61
CA GLN A 470 6.63 21.93 12.30
C GLN A 470 5.77 21.37 11.16
N ILE A 471 5.31 20.12 11.28
CA ILE A 471 4.66 19.37 10.19
C ILE A 471 3.16 19.70 10.10
N LEU A 472 2.45 19.76 11.24
CA LEU A 472 0.99 19.89 11.27
C LEU A 472 0.49 21.34 11.21
N SER A 473 1.38 22.33 11.27
CA SER A 473 1.02 23.75 11.32
C SER A 473 0.90 24.41 9.93
N GLY A 474 1.34 23.73 8.86
CA GLY A 474 1.64 24.34 7.56
C GLY A 474 0.76 23.93 6.37
N LEU A 475 1.27 24.25 5.18
CA LEU A 475 0.87 23.73 3.86
C LEU A 475 1.84 22.63 3.40
N ASP A 476 2.68 22.12 4.29
CA ASP A 476 3.68 21.09 4.01
C ASP A 476 2.99 19.75 3.76
N ASN A 477 2.85 19.44 2.48
CA ASN A 477 2.20 18.22 2.05
C ASN A 477 3.06 16.97 2.21
N ILE A 478 4.34 17.14 1.91
CA ILE A 478 5.36 16.09 1.97
C ILE A 478 5.50 15.60 3.41
N GLY A 479 5.73 16.51 4.36
CA GLY A 479 5.91 16.13 5.77
C GLY A 479 4.65 15.50 6.37
N THR A 480 3.47 16.07 6.09
CA THR A 480 2.20 15.54 6.62
C THR A 480 1.92 14.11 6.12
N ASN A 481 2.10 13.85 4.81
CA ASN A 481 1.89 12.53 4.25
C ASN A 481 2.92 11.53 4.76
N LEU A 482 4.20 11.89 4.74
CA LEU A 482 5.27 11.02 5.22
C LEU A 482 5.10 10.68 6.70
N HIS A 483 4.62 11.63 7.52
CA HIS A 483 4.31 11.35 8.92
C HIS A 483 3.20 10.31 9.05
N SER A 484 2.12 10.43 8.27
CA SER A 484 1.05 9.43 8.21
C SER A 484 1.57 8.07 7.75
N ASP A 485 2.30 8.03 6.64
CA ASP A 485 2.84 6.79 6.07
C ASP A 485 3.85 6.12 7.00
N LEU A 486 4.79 6.87 7.59
CA LEU A 486 5.73 6.33 8.58
C LEU A 486 5.01 5.81 9.82
N SER A 487 3.89 6.40 10.22
CA SER A 487 3.07 5.89 11.33
C SER A 487 2.38 4.57 11.01
N ILE A 488 2.16 4.27 9.73
CA ILE A 488 1.68 2.96 9.25
C ILE A 488 2.81 1.95 9.22
N PHE A 489 3.99 2.32 8.70
CA PHE A 489 5.12 1.40 8.48
C PHE A 489 6.03 1.19 9.70
N LEU A 490 5.99 2.11 10.67
CA LEU A 490 6.68 2.07 11.95
C LEU A 490 5.68 2.42 13.07
N PRO A 491 4.66 1.59 13.33
CA PRO A 491 3.58 1.91 14.25
C PRO A 491 4.03 1.85 15.71
N ASP A 492 3.48 2.75 16.53
CA ASP A 492 3.54 2.64 17.98
C ASP A 492 2.56 1.58 18.48
N ILE A 493 2.94 0.31 18.32
CA ILE A 493 2.13 -0.83 18.74
C ILE A 493 1.98 -0.87 20.27
N ALA A 494 3.04 -0.54 21.02
CA ALA A 494 3.01 -0.55 22.47
C ALA A 494 2.04 0.50 23.03
N GLY A 495 2.08 1.73 22.51
CA GLY A 495 1.13 2.78 22.86
C GLY A 495 -0.31 2.42 22.50
N ARG A 496 -0.54 1.76 21.35
CA ARG A 496 -1.89 1.30 20.95
C ARG A 496 -2.46 0.24 21.90
N PHE A 497 -1.65 -0.74 22.31
CA PHE A 497 -2.11 -1.73 23.30
C PHE A 497 -2.35 -1.11 24.68
N ALA A 498 -1.56 -0.12 25.09
CA ALA A 498 -1.84 0.63 26.31
C ALA A 498 -3.20 1.37 26.22
N GLN A 499 -3.49 2.01 25.09
CA GLN A 499 -4.78 2.66 24.85
C GLN A 499 -5.96 1.66 24.84
N GLU A 500 -5.79 0.47 24.28
CA GLU A 500 -6.80 -0.60 24.31
C GLU A 500 -7.07 -1.08 25.75
N ALA A 501 -6.03 -1.20 26.58
CA ALA A 501 -6.18 -1.56 27.98
C ALA A 501 -6.96 -0.48 28.77
N GLU A 502 -6.79 0.79 28.43
CA GLU A 502 -7.53 1.92 29.01
C GLU A 502 -8.97 2.04 28.45
N ASN A 503 -9.18 1.69 27.18
CA ASN A 503 -10.49 1.74 26.52
C ASN A 503 -10.78 0.46 25.70
N PRO A 504 -11.49 -0.52 26.30
CA PRO A 504 -11.82 -1.79 25.64
C PRO A 504 -12.69 -1.69 24.37
N GLN A 505 -13.23 -0.51 24.04
CA GLN A 505 -13.95 -0.27 22.79
C GLN A 505 -13.01 -0.06 21.59
N VAL A 506 -11.73 0.23 21.86
CA VAL A 506 -10.66 0.37 20.85
C VAL A 506 -9.96 -0.98 20.73
N LYS A 507 -10.55 -1.90 19.97
CA LYS A 507 -9.86 -3.16 19.61
C LYS A 507 -8.84 -2.93 18.51
N VAL A 508 -7.62 -3.39 18.73
CA VAL A 508 -6.57 -3.39 17.71
C VAL A 508 -6.76 -4.58 16.77
N ASP A 509 -7.12 -4.31 15.51
CA ASP A 509 -7.15 -5.31 14.44
C ASP A 509 -5.70 -5.69 14.06
N THR A 510 -5.10 -6.60 14.83
CA THR A 510 -3.67 -6.96 14.76
C THR A 510 -3.24 -7.33 13.33
N ILE A 511 -4.05 -8.07 12.58
CA ILE A 511 -3.74 -8.47 11.21
C ILE A 511 -3.73 -7.30 10.23
N LEU A 512 -4.70 -6.39 10.34
CA LEU A 512 -4.75 -5.23 9.47
C LEU A 512 -3.58 -4.27 9.73
N GLN A 513 -3.06 -4.25 10.95
CA GLN A 513 -1.82 -3.53 11.24
C GLN A 513 -0.58 -4.23 10.68
N LEU A 514 -0.56 -5.57 10.68
CA LEU A 514 0.57 -6.34 10.14
C LEU A 514 0.67 -6.29 8.60
N LEU A 515 -0.46 -6.21 7.89
CA LEU A 515 -0.48 -6.27 6.43
C LEU A 515 0.40 -5.17 5.77
N PRO A 516 0.25 -3.86 6.08
CA PRO A 516 1.13 -2.83 5.54
C PRO A 516 2.60 -3.02 5.91
N LEU A 517 2.88 -3.57 7.10
CA LEU A 517 4.25 -3.78 7.58
C LEU A 517 5.00 -4.86 6.80
N LEU A 518 4.27 -5.87 6.32
CA LEU A 518 4.80 -6.99 5.55
C LEU A 518 4.83 -6.69 4.05
N LEU A 519 3.95 -5.79 3.60
CA LEU A 519 3.92 -5.32 2.23
C LEU A 519 5.29 -4.74 1.87
N TYR A 520 5.76 -5.04 0.65
CA TYR A 520 7.04 -4.59 0.12
C TYR A 520 8.34 -5.06 0.82
N ARG A 521 8.26 -5.82 1.92
CA ARG A 521 9.41 -6.48 2.54
C ARG A 521 9.79 -7.78 1.84
N SER A 522 11.07 -8.13 1.87
CA SER A 522 11.61 -9.34 1.24
C SER A 522 12.51 -10.13 2.21
N THR A 523 12.64 -11.43 1.96
CA THR A 523 13.55 -12.33 2.68
C THR A 523 14.03 -13.43 1.73
N THR A 524 15.24 -13.95 1.97
CA THR A 524 15.77 -15.13 1.26
C THR A 524 15.18 -16.44 1.78
N LYS A 525 14.52 -16.41 2.94
CA LYS A 525 13.88 -17.57 3.59
C LYS A 525 12.42 -17.27 3.85
N ALA A 526 11.57 -17.40 2.82
CA ALA A 526 10.14 -17.09 2.91
C ALA A 526 9.43 -17.86 4.04
N ARG A 527 9.85 -19.11 4.31
CA ARG A 527 9.32 -19.91 5.43
C ARG A 527 9.52 -19.27 6.81
N ASP A 528 10.48 -18.36 6.96
CA ASP A 528 10.77 -17.71 8.25
C ASP A 528 9.88 -16.47 8.48
N GLU A 529 8.92 -16.20 7.60
CA GLU A 529 7.97 -15.10 7.75
C GLU A 529 7.27 -15.08 9.11
N PRO A 530 6.67 -16.19 9.61
CA PRO A 530 6.04 -16.18 10.92
C PRO A 530 7.04 -15.91 12.06
N ILE A 531 8.30 -16.35 11.92
CA ILE A 531 9.35 -16.14 12.94
C ILE A 531 9.66 -14.66 13.09
N CYS A 532 9.69 -13.92 11.98
CA CYS A 532 9.97 -12.47 11.98
C CYS A 532 8.80 -11.63 12.55
N ILE A 533 7.70 -12.28 12.96
CA ILE A 533 6.55 -11.65 13.61
C ILE A 533 6.45 -12.13 15.07
N ASP A 534 6.61 -13.44 15.33
CA ASP A 534 6.61 -14.02 16.68
C ASP A 534 7.56 -15.24 16.79
N ALA A 535 8.85 -14.98 17.04
CA ALA A 535 9.88 -16.02 17.04
C ALA A 535 9.72 -17.09 18.16
N LEU A 536 9.20 -16.73 19.34
CA LEU A 536 9.34 -17.53 20.57
C LEU A 536 8.73 -18.93 20.46
N ARG A 537 7.53 -19.05 19.86
CA ARG A 537 6.82 -20.33 19.71
C ARG A 537 7.05 -20.99 18.34
N LEU A 538 7.53 -20.24 17.36
CA LEU A 538 7.49 -20.67 15.95
C LEU A 538 8.81 -21.29 15.46
N THR A 539 9.93 -21.06 16.16
CA THR A 539 11.25 -21.62 15.80
C THR A 539 11.36 -23.14 15.98
N GLN A 540 10.42 -23.76 16.69
CA GLN A 540 10.39 -25.22 16.89
C GLN A 540 9.80 -26.00 15.71
N PHE A 541 9.03 -25.34 14.84
CA PHE A 541 8.40 -25.98 13.67
C PHE A 541 9.31 -25.82 12.46
N ASP A 542 9.78 -26.93 11.89
CA ASP A 542 10.67 -26.90 10.72
C ASP A 542 9.90 -26.75 9.38
N GLU A 543 8.65 -27.24 9.30
CA GLU A 543 7.78 -27.12 8.13
C GLU A 543 7.06 -25.77 8.06
N ALA A 544 7.05 -25.16 6.87
CA ALA A 544 6.51 -23.81 6.66
C ALA A 544 5.00 -23.72 6.94
N ASP A 545 4.22 -24.68 6.43
CA ASP A 545 2.76 -24.68 6.57
C ASP A 545 2.32 -24.89 8.01
N LEU A 546 2.98 -25.82 8.73
CA LEU A 546 2.73 -26.02 10.17
C LEU A 546 3.06 -24.76 10.96
N ARG A 547 4.18 -24.10 10.63
CA ARG A 547 4.60 -22.87 11.29
C ARG A 547 3.61 -21.73 11.05
N MET A 548 3.14 -21.53 9.83
CA MET A 548 2.12 -20.52 9.52
C MET A 548 0.77 -20.87 10.15
N GLY A 549 0.38 -22.14 10.13
CA GLY A 549 -0.81 -22.64 10.80
C GLY A 549 -0.82 -22.35 12.30
N GLU A 550 0.31 -22.55 12.98
CA GLU A 550 0.47 -22.18 14.40
C GLU A 550 0.46 -20.68 14.64
N PHE A 551 0.98 -19.89 13.71
CA PHE A 551 0.88 -18.44 13.79
C PHE A 551 -0.58 -17.96 13.81
N TYR A 552 -1.44 -18.51 12.94
CA TYR A 552 -2.89 -18.23 12.97
C TYR A 552 -3.55 -18.62 14.30
N LYS A 553 -3.14 -19.73 14.91
CA LYS A 553 -3.63 -20.15 16.24
C LYS A 553 -3.20 -19.17 17.32
N ILE A 554 -1.94 -18.73 17.32
CA ILE A 554 -1.42 -17.71 18.26
C ILE A 554 -2.23 -16.41 18.14
N LEU A 555 -2.54 -15.97 16.91
CA LEU A 555 -3.35 -14.78 16.69
C LEU A 555 -4.78 -14.95 17.25
N ALA A 556 -5.40 -16.11 17.03
CA ALA A 556 -6.72 -16.41 17.59
C ALA A 556 -6.71 -16.52 19.13
N GLU A 557 -5.69 -17.13 19.73
CA GLU A 557 -5.49 -17.18 21.18
C GLU A 557 -5.36 -15.77 21.79
N LYS A 558 -4.75 -14.83 21.05
CA LYS A 558 -4.66 -13.41 21.41
C LYS A 558 -5.96 -12.62 21.14
N GLY A 559 -7.03 -13.28 20.69
CA GLY A 559 -8.33 -12.64 20.42
C GLY A 559 -8.40 -11.87 19.10
N THR A 560 -7.48 -12.13 18.17
CA THR A 560 -7.46 -11.45 16.86
C THR A 560 -8.69 -11.84 16.05
N LEU A 561 -9.40 -10.83 15.54
CA LEU A 561 -10.44 -11.02 14.54
C LEU A 561 -9.85 -10.86 13.13
N PHE A 562 -10.38 -11.64 12.19
CA PHE A 562 -9.90 -11.72 10.83
C PHE A 562 -10.88 -11.04 9.89
N PRO A 563 -10.43 -10.21 8.93
CA PRO A 563 -11.35 -9.67 7.92
C PRO A 563 -11.90 -10.81 7.05
N ARG A 564 -13.23 -10.91 6.96
CA ARG A 564 -13.94 -11.86 6.08
C ARG A 564 -13.41 -11.84 4.65
N ARG A 565 -12.97 -10.66 4.20
CA ARG A 565 -12.38 -10.40 2.89
C ARG A 565 -11.17 -11.28 2.55
N LEU A 566 -10.45 -11.83 3.55
CA LEU A 566 -9.37 -12.81 3.33
C LEU A 566 -9.81 -14.03 2.52
N LEU A 567 -11.08 -14.44 2.68
CA LEU A 567 -11.68 -15.55 1.94
C LEU A 567 -11.66 -15.35 0.42
N PHE A 568 -11.66 -14.09 -0.03
CA PHE A 568 -11.75 -13.70 -1.43
C PHE A 568 -10.41 -13.30 -2.02
N THR A 569 -9.33 -13.45 -1.27
CA THR A 569 -7.98 -13.11 -1.75
C THR A 569 -7.40 -14.23 -2.61
N ASN A 570 -6.53 -13.89 -3.55
CA ASN A 570 -5.94 -14.86 -4.49
C ASN A 570 -4.81 -15.68 -3.92
N GLU A 571 -4.30 -15.27 -2.75
CA GLU A 571 -3.14 -15.91 -2.18
C GLU A 571 -3.39 -17.39 -1.92
N PRO A 572 -2.45 -18.28 -2.30
CA PRO A 572 -2.52 -19.69 -1.95
C PRO A 572 -2.87 -19.87 -0.48
N LYS A 573 -3.84 -20.75 -0.21
CA LYS A 573 -4.34 -21.03 1.14
C LYS A 573 -3.68 -22.28 1.69
N LEU A 574 -3.51 -22.35 3.00
CA LEU A 574 -2.94 -23.52 3.65
C LEU A 574 -3.76 -24.78 3.33
N SER A 575 -3.10 -25.92 3.13
CA SER A 575 -3.80 -27.20 2.93
C SER A 575 -4.23 -27.88 4.24
N MET A 576 -3.97 -27.25 5.39
CA MET A 576 -4.23 -27.80 6.71
C MET A 576 -5.71 -27.65 7.10
N THR A 577 -6.34 -28.75 7.51
CA THR A 577 -7.74 -28.77 7.97
C THR A 577 -8.00 -27.71 9.05
N GLY A 578 -9.02 -26.88 8.84
CA GLY A 578 -9.39 -25.78 9.72
C GLY A 578 -8.65 -24.47 9.41
N CYS A 579 -7.69 -24.47 8.48
CA CYS A 579 -6.98 -23.29 8.01
C CYS A 579 -7.04 -23.12 6.48
N CYS A 580 -7.90 -23.86 5.75
CA CYS A 580 -7.98 -23.75 4.28
C CYS A 580 -8.55 -22.41 3.79
N TRP A 581 -9.05 -21.59 4.71
CA TRP A 581 -9.46 -20.20 4.46
C TRP A 581 -8.27 -19.22 4.54
N ALA A 582 -7.16 -19.61 5.18
CA ALA A 582 -6.09 -18.72 5.59
C ALA A 582 -4.93 -18.72 4.58
N PRO A 583 -4.40 -17.54 4.17
CA PRO A 583 -3.24 -17.45 3.29
C PRO A 583 -2.00 -18.17 3.84
N GLU A 584 -1.23 -18.81 2.95
CA GLU A 584 0.09 -19.39 3.25
C GLU A 584 1.14 -18.34 3.62
N SER A 585 0.95 -17.10 3.18
CA SER A 585 1.89 -15.98 3.36
C SER A 585 1.15 -14.66 3.22
N PHE A 586 1.41 -13.72 4.13
CA PHE A 586 0.96 -12.34 4.03
C PHE A 586 1.91 -11.49 3.19
N MET A 587 3.16 -11.93 3.01
CA MET A 587 4.10 -11.20 2.16
C MET A 587 3.75 -11.26 0.67
N LYS A 588 3.00 -12.26 0.21
CA LYS A 588 2.72 -12.43 -1.22
C LYS A 588 1.67 -11.45 -1.75
N PHE A 589 0.85 -10.88 -0.86
CA PHE A 589 -0.23 -9.95 -1.20
C PHE A 589 0.21 -8.84 -2.16
N HIS A 590 -0.63 -8.59 -3.16
CA HIS A 590 -0.52 -7.40 -3.98
C HIS A 590 -0.99 -6.17 -3.19
N PRO A 591 -0.40 -4.98 -3.38
CA PRO A 591 -0.81 -3.75 -2.69
C PRO A 591 -2.31 -3.45 -2.75
N ASN A 592 -2.93 -3.66 -3.92
CA ASN A 592 -4.37 -3.46 -4.10
C ASN A 592 -5.21 -4.44 -3.25
N GLU A 593 -4.72 -5.67 -3.05
CA GLU A 593 -5.40 -6.63 -2.17
C GLU A 593 -5.30 -6.19 -0.69
N VAL A 594 -4.17 -5.59 -0.30
CA VAL A 594 -4.05 -4.99 1.04
C VAL A 594 -5.04 -3.84 1.19
N GLY A 595 -5.15 -2.94 0.20
CA GLY A 595 -6.17 -1.89 0.19
C GLY A 595 -7.60 -2.43 0.39
N TYR A 596 -7.97 -3.45 -0.40
CA TYR A 596 -9.26 -4.14 -0.28
C TYR A 596 -9.52 -4.73 1.12
N LEU A 597 -8.50 -5.32 1.75
CA LEU A 597 -8.59 -5.87 3.11
C LEU A 597 -8.77 -4.77 4.17
N MET A 598 -8.15 -3.60 3.98
CA MET A 598 -8.19 -2.48 4.92
C MET A 598 -9.53 -1.74 4.94
N GLN A 599 -10.26 -1.73 3.83
CA GLN A 599 -11.56 -1.03 3.69
C GLN A 599 -12.75 -1.75 4.36
N GLY A 600 -12.54 -2.92 4.99
CA GLY A 600 -13.61 -3.73 5.57
C GLY A 600 -14.22 -3.12 6.81
N SER A 601 -15.56 -3.09 6.90
CA SER A 601 -16.25 -2.58 8.10
C SER A 601 -15.95 -3.48 9.31
N LYS A 602 -16.08 -2.94 10.53
CA LYS A 602 -15.92 -3.74 11.77
C LYS A 602 -16.89 -4.92 11.85
N GLN A 603 -18.04 -4.83 11.17
CA GLN A 603 -19.04 -5.90 11.12
C GLN A 603 -18.63 -7.06 10.20
N GLU A 604 -17.61 -6.88 9.36
CA GLU A 604 -17.06 -7.93 8.48
C GLU A 604 -15.88 -8.68 9.13
N ARG A 605 -15.77 -8.65 10.46
CA ARG A 605 -14.70 -9.30 11.21
C ARG A 605 -15.17 -10.67 11.72
N CYS A 606 -14.35 -11.68 11.50
CA CYS A 606 -14.64 -13.09 11.74
C CYS A 606 -13.70 -13.67 12.81
N GLU A 607 -14.24 -14.52 13.67
CA GLU A 607 -13.45 -15.27 14.66
C GLU A 607 -12.83 -16.53 14.02
N TYR A 608 -11.56 -16.80 14.27
CA TYR A 608 -10.97 -18.10 13.91
C TYR A 608 -11.14 -19.10 15.04
N ARG A 609 -11.89 -20.18 14.80
CA ARG A 609 -12.02 -21.28 15.75
C ARG A 609 -10.94 -22.34 15.50
N ILE A 610 -9.98 -22.40 16.43
CA ILE A 610 -8.81 -23.27 16.35
C ILE A 610 -9.20 -24.72 16.05
N GLY A 611 -8.58 -25.28 15.01
CA GLY A 611 -8.81 -26.65 14.54
C GLY A 611 -10.14 -26.88 13.82
N LYS A 612 -10.97 -25.84 13.63
CA LYS A 612 -12.26 -25.93 12.93
C LYS A 612 -12.33 -25.07 11.68
N GLY A 613 -12.04 -23.78 11.76
CA GLY A 613 -12.19 -22.85 10.63
C GLY A 613 -12.61 -21.44 11.03
N LEU A 614 -12.75 -20.57 10.03
CA LEU A 614 -13.18 -19.19 10.18
C LEU A 614 -14.70 -19.10 10.32
N MET A 615 -15.16 -18.40 11.35
CA MET A 615 -16.58 -18.20 11.66
C MET A 615 -17.16 -17.06 10.83
N VAL A 616 -18.18 -17.34 10.03
CA VAL A 616 -18.83 -16.37 9.11
C VAL A 616 -20.34 -16.41 9.31
N ASP A 617 -20.99 -15.25 9.38
CA ASP A 617 -22.44 -15.14 9.53
C ASP A 617 -23.17 -15.24 8.17
N GLY A 618 -24.41 -15.74 8.18
CA GLY A 618 -25.21 -16.05 6.99
C GLY A 618 -25.79 -14.86 6.23
N LEU A 619 -25.57 -13.62 6.67
CA LEU A 619 -26.16 -12.37 6.15
C LEU A 619 -25.98 -12.12 4.63
N TYR A 620 -25.11 -12.88 3.96
CA TYR A 620 -24.65 -12.65 2.58
C TYR A 620 -24.47 -13.97 1.78
N GLY A 621 -25.19 -15.03 2.18
CA GLY A 621 -25.05 -16.35 1.58
C GLY A 621 -26.26 -16.75 0.73
N ILE A 622 -26.02 -17.20 -0.51
CA ILE A 622 -27.04 -17.81 -1.37
C ILE A 622 -26.89 -19.32 -1.31
N GLN A 623 -27.90 -20.02 -0.79
CA GLN A 623 -27.91 -21.48 -0.78
C GLN A 623 -28.43 -22.03 -2.10
N MET A 624 -27.62 -22.85 -2.75
CA MET A 624 -27.96 -23.60 -3.94
C MET A 624 -28.15 -25.08 -3.60
N ASN A 625 -29.29 -25.63 -4.00
CA ASN A 625 -29.58 -27.05 -3.83
C ASN A 625 -29.54 -27.75 -5.18
N PHE A 626 -28.77 -28.83 -5.28
CA PHE A 626 -28.63 -29.62 -6.49
C PHE A 626 -28.87 -31.11 -6.20
N GLU A 627 -29.41 -31.83 -7.19
CA GLU A 627 -29.48 -33.29 -7.20
C GLU A 627 -28.27 -33.80 -7.96
N ILE A 628 -27.39 -34.59 -7.31
CA ILE A 628 -26.08 -35.00 -7.85
C ILE A 628 -26.26 -36.07 -8.93
N ASP A 629 -26.79 -35.66 -10.05
CA ASP A 629 -26.45 -36.24 -11.34
C ASP A 629 -25.43 -35.30 -12.00
N GLN A 630 -24.57 -35.83 -12.88
CA GLN A 630 -23.35 -35.19 -13.43
C GLN A 630 -23.54 -33.83 -14.15
N GLN A 631 -24.71 -33.18 -14.05
CA GLN A 631 -25.14 -31.95 -14.72
C GLN A 631 -25.15 -30.70 -13.81
N CYS A 632 -24.79 -30.80 -12.52
CA CYS A 632 -25.01 -29.74 -11.53
C CYS A 632 -24.15 -28.48 -11.68
N PHE A 633 -22.88 -28.64 -12.10
CA PHE A 633 -21.96 -27.53 -12.28
C PHE A 633 -21.34 -27.60 -13.66
N LYS A 634 -21.88 -26.80 -14.59
CA LYS A 634 -21.29 -26.59 -15.91
C LYS A 634 -20.46 -25.31 -15.90
N GLN A 635 -19.79 -25.01 -17.01
CA GLN A 635 -18.86 -23.88 -17.13
C GLN A 635 -19.48 -22.56 -16.69
N VAL A 636 -20.74 -22.32 -17.05
CA VAL A 636 -21.53 -21.15 -16.64
C VAL A 636 -22.70 -21.60 -15.77
N THR A 637 -22.87 -20.99 -14.60
CA THR A 637 -24.04 -21.23 -13.74
C THR A 637 -24.83 -19.94 -13.58
N PHE A 638 -26.13 -19.97 -13.83
CA PHE A 638 -27.01 -18.81 -13.66
C PHE A 638 -27.79 -18.92 -12.35
N VAL A 639 -27.79 -17.84 -11.55
CA VAL A 639 -28.49 -17.78 -10.27
C VAL A 639 -29.46 -16.60 -10.28
N GLU A 640 -30.73 -16.85 -9.92
CA GLU A 640 -31.73 -15.80 -9.68
C GLU A 640 -31.76 -15.49 -8.18
N PHE A 641 -31.50 -14.22 -7.82
CA PHE A 641 -31.49 -13.74 -6.44
C PHE A 641 -31.99 -12.29 -6.39
N ASP A 642 -32.88 -11.99 -5.44
CA ASP A 642 -33.47 -10.66 -5.23
C ASP A 642 -33.93 -9.94 -6.50
N SER A 643 -34.51 -10.72 -7.43
CA SER A 643 -35.04 -10.27 -8.73
C SER A 643 -34.01 -9.93 -9.80
N ASN A 644 -32.73 -10.19 -9.54
CA ASN A 644 -31.64 -10.09 -10.51
C ASN A 644 -31.17 -11.49 -10.94
N ILE A 645 -30.57 -11.57 -12.13
CA ILE A 645 -29.94 -12.80 -12.64
C ILE A 645 -28.44 -12.57 -12.72
N TYR A 646 -27.68 -13.45 -12.07
CA TYR A 646 -26.22 -13.44 -12.08
C TYR A 646 -25.69 -14.61 -12.90
N ALA A 647 -24.73 -14.31 -13.79
CA ALA A 647 -23.91 -15.31 -14.46
C ALA A 647 -22.65 -15.56 -13.63
N LEU A 648 -22.39 -16.82 -13.31
CA LEU A 648 -21.28 -17.27 -12.48
C LEU A 648 -20.32 -18.11 -13.30
N THR A 649 -19.03 -17.81 -13.17
CA THR A 649 -17.94 -18.60 -13.79
C THR A 649 -16.78 -18.76 -12.80
N PRO A 650 -16.03 -19.86 -12.84
CA PRO A 650 -14.94 -20.09 -11.92
C PRO A 650 -13.74 -19.23 -12.34
N VAL A 651 -13.01 -18.71 -11.37
CA VAL A 651 -11.75 -18.01 -11.59
C VAL A 651 -10.66 -19.06 -11.93
N PRO A 652 -9.95 -18.96 -13.08
CA PRO A 652 -8.89 -19.90 -13.40
C PRO A 652 -7.75 -19.88 -12.38
N LYS A 653 -7.18 -21.05 -12.09
CA LYS A 653 -6.10 -21.18 -11.12
C LYS A 653 -4.86 -20.39 -11.57
N GLY A 654 -4.43 -19.44 -10.74
CA GLY A 654 -3.24 -18.61 -10.99
C GLY A 654 -3.51 -17.35 -11.81
N GLU A 655 -4.76 -17.12 -12.25
CA GLU A 655 -5.17 -15.79 -12.70
C GLU A 655 -5.33 -14.85 -11.52
N VAL A 656 -4.88 -13.61 -11.69
CA VAL A 656 -4.98 -12.57 -10.68
C VAL A 656 -6.43 -12.14 -10.60
N SER A 657 -7.22 -12.62 -9.63
CA SER A 657 -8.53 -12.02 -9.34
C SER A 657 -8.39 -10.72 -8.53
N PHE A 658 -7.52 -9.84 -9.01
CA PHE A 658 -7.48 -8.42 -8.65
C PHE A 658 -6.41 -7.70 -9.48
N ASN A 659 -6.79 -7.18 -10.63
CA ASN A 659 -6.42 -5.80 -10.92
C ASN A 659 -7.71 -5.04 -10.66
N GLY A 660 -7.72 -4.11 -9.70
CA GLY A 660 -8.83 -3.16 -9.45
C GLY A 660 -9.24 -2.31 -10.67
N ASP A 661 -8.76 -2.65 -11.87
CA ASP A 661 -8.92 -1.91 -13.12
C ASP A 661 -9.71 -2.66 -14.21
N GLN A 662 -10.17 -3.91 -14.01
CA GLN A 662 -10.91 -4.62 -15.06
C GLN A 662 -12.18 -5.31 -14.57
N PHE A 663 -13.31 -4.59 -14.70
CA PHE A 663 -14.55 -5.21 -15.17
C PHE A 663 -14.24 -6.14 -16.34
N TRP A 664 -15.04 -7.20 -16.56
CA TRP A 664 -14.90 -8.01 -17.77
C TRP A 664 -14.81 -7.08 -18.99
N SER A 665 -13.62 -6.96 -19.57
CA SER A 665 -13.49 -6.27 -20.85
C SER A 665 -14.38 -7.01 -21.83
N ARG A 666 -14.98 -6.31 -22.79
CA ARG A 666 -15.84 -6.95 -23.80
C ARG A 666 -15.14 -8.12 -24.50
N ALA A 667 -13.80 -8.12 -24.52
CA ALA A 667 -12.95 -9.25 -24.92
C ALA A 667 -13.05 -10.43 -23.94
N GLN A 668 -12.79 -10.24 -22.64
CA GLN A 668 -12.96 -11.27 -21.60
C GLN A 668 -14.39 -11.83 -21.52
N GLN A 669 -15.42 -10.99 -21.74
CA GLN A 669 -16.82 -11.47 -21.84
C GLN A 669 -17.03 -12.42 -23.02
N ASN A 670 -16.36 -12.14 -24.13
CA ASN A 670 -16.44 -12.94 -25.35
C ASN A 670 -15.48 -14.15 -25.29
N GLU A 671 -14.41 -14.07 -24.51
CA GLU A 671 -13.45 -15.15 -24.27
C GLU A 671 -14.06 -16.19 -23.32
N ALA A 672 -14.61 -15.77 -22.17
CA ALA A 672 -15.41 -16.64 -21.29
C ALA A 672 -16.61 -17.30 -22.02
N ARG A 673 -17.08 -16.71 -23.12
CA ARG A 673 -18.12 -17.24 -24.01
C ARG A 673 -17.60 -18.27 -25.02
N ASN A 674 -16.37 -18.11 -25.51
CA ASN A 674 -15.87 -18.84 -26.68
C ASN A 674 -14.78 -19.88 -26.35
N GLU A 675 -14.26 -19.90 -25.13
CA GLU A 675 -13.14 -20.74 -24.75
C GLU A 675 -13.58 -21.99 -23.97
N ARG A 676 -13.31 -23.16 -24.57
CA ARG A 676 -13.41 -24.49 -23.93
C ARG A 676 -12.36 -24.71 -22.82
N THR A 677 -11.66 -23.66 -22.39
CA THR A 677 -10.41 -23.67 -21.61
C THR A 677 -10.57 -23.21 -20.16
N VAL A 678 -11.75 -22.74 -19.74
CA VAL A 678 -12.03 -22.48 -18.32
C VAL A 678 -12.20 -23.82 -17.59
N GLU A 679 -11.48 -24.01 -16.46
CA GLU A 679 -11.55 -25.24 -15.66
C GLU A 679 -13.01 -25.60 -15.31
N ASN A 680 -13.41 -26.85 -15.58
CA ASN A 680 -14.70 -27.34 -15.13
C ASN A 680 -14.72 -27.41 -13.60
N TRP A 681 -15.82 -26.99 -12.97
CA TRP A 681 -16.07 -27.10 -11.54
C TRP A 681 -16.05 -28.56 -11.07
N LEU A 682 -16.34 -29.48 -11.99
CA LEU A 682 -16.58 -30.91 -11.76
C LEU A 682 -15.45 -31.65 -11.05
N PRO A 683 -14.15 -31.58 -11.43
CA PRO A 683 -13.11 -32.33 -10.73
C PRO A 683 -12.97 -31.91 -9.26
N ALA A 684 -12.99 -30.60 -8.96
CA ALA A 684 -12.88 -30.09 -7.59
C ALA A 684 -14.10 -30.43 -6.72
N CYS A 685 -15.31 -30.28 -7.28
CA CYS A 685 -16.56 -30.61 -6.61
C CYS A 685 -16.73 -32.13 -6.40
N SER A 686 -16.40 -32.96 -7.40
CA SER A 686 -16.63 -34.42 -7.38
C SER A 686 -15.96 -35.15 -6.22
N ALA A 687 -14.77 -34.69 -5.78
CA ALA A 687 -14.05 -35.27 -4.66
C ALA A 687 -14.71 -35.01 -3.29
N LEU A 688 -15.52 -33.94 -3.19
CA LEU A 688 -16.16 -33.50 -1.95
C LEU A 688 -17.63 -33.94 -1.84
N ILE A 689 -18.27 -34.19 -2.98
CA ILE A 689 -19.71 -34.48 -3.12
C ILE A 689 -20.09 -35.95 -2.81
N GLY A 690 -19.11 -36.84 -2.69
CA GLY A 690 -19.29 -38.30 -2.67
C GLY A 690 -19.99 -38.96 -1.47
N THR A 691 -20.71 -38.23 -0.60
CA THR A 691 -21.26 -38.80 0.65
C THR A 691 -22.77 -38.59 0.90
N SER A 692 -23.48 -37.80 0.10
CA SER A 692 -24.94 -37.57 0.26
C SER A 692 -25.60 -37.31 -1.10
N PRO A 693 -26.80 -37.84 -1.41
CA PRO A 693 -27.52 -37.57 -2.67
C PRO A 693 -27.99 -36.13 -2.86
N ARG A 694 -27.94 -35.31 -1.79
CA ARG A 694 -28.14 -33.85 -1.84
C ARG A 694 -26.89 -33.17 -1.33
N THR A 695 -26.21 -32.44 -2.22
CA THR A 695 -25.16 -31.50 -1.82
C THR A 695 -25.74 -30.10 -1.79
N THR A 696 -25.50 -29.42 -0.68
CA THR A 696 -25.80 -28.00 -0.54
C THR A 696 -24.51 -27.22 -0.79
N ALA A 697 -24.53 -26.33 -1.79
CA ALA A 697 -23.44 -25.39 -2.03
C ALA A 697 -23.92 -23.97 -1.72
N ILE A 698 -23.00 -23.12 -1.30
CA ILE A 698 -23.30 -21.73 -0.95
C ILE A 698 -22.35 -20.82 -1.70
N ILE A 699 -22.89 -19.71 -2.16
CA ILE A 699 -22.11 -18.59 -2.65
C ILE A 699 -22.16 -17.52 -1.58
N PHE A 700 -21.01 -17.18 -1.01
CA PHE A 700 -20.87 -15.94 -0.27
C PHE A 700 -20.56 -14.83 -1.26
N ASP A 701 -21.41 -13.80 -1.33
CA ASP A 701 -21.25 -12.71 -2.28
C ASP A 701 -20.37 -11.57 -1.74
N SER A 702 -19.73 -10.86 -2.65
CA SER A 702 -18.99 -9.62 -2.41
C SER A 702 -19.01 -8.78 -3.68
N PHE A 703 -20.00 -7.88 -3.80
CA PHE A 703 -20.24 -6.89 -4.87
C PHE A 703 -20.23 -7.41 -6.32
N ASN A 704 -19.14 -8.04 -6.80
CA ASN A 704 -18.94 -8.63 -8.14
C ASN A 704 -18.24 -10.01 -8.12
N TYR A 705 -17.94 -10.57 -6.95
CA TYR A 705 -17.26 -11.86 -6.79
C TYR A 705 -17.98 -12.73 -5.77
N GLY A 706 -17.80 -14.04 -5.88
CA GLY A 706 -18.36 -15.00 -4.96
C GLY A 706 -17.35 -16.03 -4.51
N LEU A 707 -17.53 -16.58 -3.32
CA LEU A 707 -16.82 -17.79 -2.89
C LEU A 707 -17.79 -18.96 -2.91
N LEU A 708 -17.52 -19.96 -3.75
CA LEU A 708 -18.24 -21.23 -3.71
C LEU A 708 -17.71 -22.07 -2.56
N VAL A 709 -18.61 -22.44 -1.64
CA VAL A 709 -18.32 -23.40 -0.58
C VAL A 709 -19.28 -24.59 -0.65
N ILE A 710 -18.80 -25.77 -0.26
CA ILE A 710 -19.61 -26.98 -0.11
C ILE A 710 -19.76 -27.33 1.36
N ILE A 711 -21.00 -27.57 1.80
CA ILE A 711 -21.29 -28.06 3.15
C ILE A 711 -20.97 -29.56 3.20
N HIS A 712 -20.10 -29.97 4.14
CA HIS A 712 -19.72 -31.37 4.28
C HIS A 712 -20.13 -31.99 5.63
N HIS A 713 -20.40 -31.17 6.66
CA HIS A 713 -20.82 -31.66 7.97
C HIS A 713 -21.65 -30.62 8.74
N ALA A 714 -22.64 -31.07 9.53
CA ALA A 714 -23.42 -30.24 10.44
C ALA A 714 -23.28 -30.77 11.88
N SER A 715 -22.97 -29.91 12.85
CA SER A 715 -22.91 -30.30 14.27
C SER A 715 -24.09 -29.75 15.09
N LYS A 716 -24.36 -30.37 16.25
CA LYS A 716 -25.35 -29.89 17.24
C LYS A 716 -25.10 -28.43 17.68
N PRO A 717 -26.14 -27.71 18.13
CA PRO A 717 -26.07 -26.28 18.42
C PRO A 717 -24.98 -25.92 19.42
N TYR A 718 -24.32 -24.79 19.15
CA TYR A 718 -23.16 -24.29 19.89
C TYR A 718 -23.54 -23.45 21.11
N THR A 719 -24.75 -22.90 21.12
CA THR A 719 -25.35 -22.16 22.23
C THR A 719 -26.56 -22.93 22.77
N ASP A 720 -27.10 -22.49 23.91
CA ASP A 720 -28.38 -22.99 24.43
C ASP A 720 -29.58 -22.62 23.52
N ASP A 721 -29.34 -21.83 22.45
CA ASP A 721 -30.31 -21.56 21.40
C ASP A 721 -30.36 -22.74 20.41
N PRO A 722 -31.48 -23.49 20.36
CA PRO A 722 -31.64 -24.61 19.43
C PRO A 722 -31.63 -24.20 17.94
N ASN A 723 -31.67 -22.90 17.61
CA ASN A 723 -31.60 -22.40 16.23
C ASN A 723 -30.16 -22.14 15.73
N ASP A 724 -29.15 -22.20 16.61
CA ASP A 724 -27.76 -21.87 16.30
C ASP A 724 -27.00 -23.10 15.74
N VAL A 725 -27.31 -23.49 14.51
CA VAL A 725 -26.71 -24.63 13.82
C VAL A 725 -25.36 -24.23 13.21
N LEU A 726 -24.27 -24.88 13.65
CA LEU A 726 -22.95 -24.68 13.06
C LEU A 726 -22.73 -25.64 11.89
N LEU A 727 -22.48 -25.06 10.71
CA LEU A 727 -22.27 -25.80 9.47
C LEU A 727 -20.81 -25.69 9.03
N PHE A 728 -20.19 -26.84 8.77
CA PHE A 728 -18.82 -26.92 8.31
C PHE A 728 -18.81 -26.90 6.78
N ALA A 729 -18.14 -25.89 6.24
CA ALA A 729 -18.05 -25.65 4.82
C ALA A 729 -16.59 -25.67 4.38
N LYS A 730 -16.35 -26.17 3.17
CA LYS A 730 -15.02 -26.16 2.54
C LYS A 730 -15.05 -25.25 1.31
N PRO A 731 -14.09 -24.31 1.16
CA PRO A 731 -13.97 -23.51 -0.05
C PRO A 731 -13.58 -24.39 -1.23
N VAL A 732 -14.24 -24.17 -2.37
CA VAL A 732 -14.03 -24.96 -3.60
C VAL A 732 -13.45 -24.11 -4.70
N SER A 733 -14.01 -22.92 -4.94
CA SER A 733 -13.54 -22.02 -6.00
C SER A 733 -13.97 -20.58 -5.75
N LEU A 734 -13.15 -19.63 -6.20
CA LEU A 734 -13.55 -18.24 -6.37
C LEU A 734 -14.35 -18.10 -7.66
N LEU A 735 -15.35 -17.22 -7.64
CA LEU A 735 -16.30 -17.02 -8.73
C LEU A 735 -16.26 -15.58 -9.21
N TYR A 736 -16.26 -15.41 -10.53
CA TYR A 736 -16.70 -14.16 -11.14
C TYR A 736 -18.24 -14.12 -11.10
N MET A 737 -18.81 -13.03 -10.59
CA MET A 737 -20.25 -12.80 -10.57
C MET A 737 -20.60 -11.61 -11.46
N ARG A 738 -21.37 -11.85 -12.52
CA ARG A 738 -21.86 -10.78 -13.40
C ARG A 738 -23.37 -10.65 -13.29
N GLU A 739 -23.84 -9.50 -12.86
CA GLU A 739 -25.25 -9.11 -12.96
C GLU A 739 -25.62 -8.85 -14.44
N LEU A 740 -26.71 -9.44 -14.93
CA LEU A 740 -27.30 -9.11 -16.24
C LEU A 740 -28.15 -7.84 -16.08
N LYS A 741 -27.80 -6.76 -16.78
CA LYS A 741 -28.41 -5.42 -16.60
C LYS A 741 -29.20 -4.97 -17.82
N THR A 742 -30.39 -4.42 -17.58
CA THR A 742 -31.24 -3.87 -18.65
C THR A 742 -30.95 -2.39 -18.97
N ARG A 743 -31.49 -1.88 -20.10
CA ARG A 743 -31.39 -0.46 -20.48
C ARG A 743 -32.02 0.47 -19.44
N ASP A 744 -33.11 0.06 -18.80
CA ASP A 744 -33.86 0.90 -17.85
C ASP A 744 -33.19 0.93 -16.46
N GLN A 745 -32.51 -0.14 -16.04
CA GLN A 745 -31.70 -0.14 -14.81
C GLN A 745 -30.48 0.81 -14.89
N ASN A 746 -29.84 0.92 -16.05
CA ASN A 746 -28.74 1.86 -16.27
C ASN A 746 -29.16 3.33 -16.08
N HIS A 747 -30.44 3.66 -16.29
CA HIS A 747 -30.99 5.00 -16.06
C HIS A 747 -31.32 5.27 -14.58
N ILE A 748 -31.76 4.25 -13.82
CA ILE A 748 -32.11 4.38 -12.40
C ILE A 748 -30.85 4.48 -11.52
N ILE A 749 -29.80 3.71 -11.83
CA ILE A 749 -28.53 3.76 -11.11
C ILE A 749 -27.85 5.14 -11.26
N ARG A 750 -28.02 5.82 -12.41
CA ARG A 750 -27.54 7.19 -12.62
C ARG A 750 -28.24 8.25 -11.74
N GLY A 751 -29.37 7.92 -11.10
CA GLY A 751 -30.16 8.87 -10.30
C GLY A 751 -30.26 8.59 -8.80
N ASN A 752 -29.81 7.43 -8.30
CA ASN A 752 -30.18 6.93 -6.96
C ASN A 752 -29.02 6.65 -6.00
N LEU A 753 -27.78 7.04 -6.31
CA LEU A 753 -26.63 6.70 -5.46
C LEU A 753 -26.17 7.83 -4.53
N SER A 754 -26.73 9.04 -4.59
CA SER A 754 -26.25 10.17 -3.76
C SER A 754 -27.02 10.37 -2.44
N ASP A 755 -28.24 9.87 -2.30
CA ASP A 755 -29.01 9.99 -1.06
C ASP A 755 -29.99 8.82 -0.99
N GLY A 756 -30.10 8.14 0.15
CA GLY A 756 -30.96 6.95 0.39
C GLY A 756 -32.47 7.20 0.28
N ILE A 757 -32.92 7.85 -0.78
CA ILE A 757 -34.28 8.15 -1.13
C ILE A 757 -34.65 7.23 -2.29
N ARG A 758 -35.50 6.22 -2.04
CA ARG A 758 -36.21 5.51 -3.11
C ARG A 758 -37.13 6.52 -3.80
N LEU A 759 -36.66 7.20 -4.85
CA LEU A 759 -37.56 7.81 -5.81
C LEU A 759 -38.14 6.67 -6.65
N THR A 760 -39.39 6.29 -6.36
CA THR A 760 -40.18 5.43 -7.23
C THR A 760 -40.35 6.15 -8.56
N ASN A 761 -39.61 5.74 -9.59
CA ASN A 761 -39.94 6.15 -10.95
C ASN A 761 -41.31 5.52 -11.31
N PRO A 762 -42.37 6.31 -11.52
CA PRO A 762 -43.71 5.78 -11.80
C PRO A 762 -43.81 5.01 -13.12
N ASN A 763 -42.78 5.08 -13.97
CA ASN A 763 -42.67 4.32 -15.22
C ASN A 763 -41.80 3.05 -15.09
N TRP A 764 -41.33 2.70 -13.89
CA TRP A 764 -40.55 1.47 -13.69
C TRP A 764 -41.48 0.26 -13.63
N ASP A 765 -41.57 -0.46 -14.74
CA ASP A 765 -42.25 -1.75 -14.80
C ASP A 765 -41.27 -2.88 -14.45
N PHE A 766 -41.48 -3.46 -13.27
CA PHE A 766 -40.69 -4.55 -12.74
C PHE A 766 -40.80 -5.83 -13.60
N GLU A 767 -42.00 -6.14 -14.10
CA GLU A 767 -42.23 -7.34 -14.92
C GLU A 767 -41.60 -7.18 -16.31
N GLN A 768 -41.65 -5.97 -16.88
CA GLN A 768 -40.98 -5.67 -18.15
C GLN A 768 -39.45 -5.76 -18.03
N THR A 769 -38.88 -5.26 -16.92
CA THR A 769 -37.44 -5.39 -16.64
C THR A 769 -37.04 -6.86 -16.54
N LYS A 770 -37.84 -7.67 -15.82
CA LYS A 770 -37.61 -9.11 -15.69
C LYS A 770 -37.72 -9.84 -17.03
N LEU A 771 -38.63 -9.41 -17.91
CA LEU A 771 -38.74 -9.95 -19.27
C LEU A 771 -37.52 -9.60 -20.13
N GLN A 772 -37.05 -8.35 -20.10
CA GLN A 772 -35.83 -7.94 -20.82
C GLN A 772 -34.59 -8.70 -20.35
N MET A 773 -34.46 -8.96 -19.04
CA MET A 773 -33.39 -9.80 -18.50
C MET A 773 -33.48 -11.24 -19.01
N ARG A 774 -34.69 -11.79 -19.16
CA ARG A 774 -34.91 -13.13 -19.73
C ARG A 774 -34.57 -13.17 -21.23
N GLU A 775 -34.92 -12.14 -21.99
CA GLU A 775 -34.53 -12.01 -23.40
C GLU A 775 -33.01 -11.89 -23.57
N GLU A 776 -32.35 -11.10 -22.70
CA GLU A 776 -30.90 -11.02 -22.66
C GLU A 776 -30.29 -12.39 -22.34
N LEU A 777 -30.81 -13.07 -21.30
CA LEU A 777 -30.40 -14.43 -20.91
C LEU A 777 -30.56 -15.45 -22.04
N ASP A 778 -31.67 -15.44 -22.79
CA ASP A 778 -31.90 -16.35 -23.92
C ASP A 778 -30.83 -16.17 -25.02
N GLY A 779 -30.24 -14.98 -25.14
CA GLY A 779 -29.09 -14.72 -26.00
C GLY A 779 -27.74 -15.25 -25.47
N PHE A 780 -27.65 -15.55 -24.17
CA PHE A 780 -26.43 -16.01 -23.47
C PHE A 780 -26.48 -17.49 -23.04
N TYR A 781 -27.66 -18.08 -22.91
CA TYR A 781 -27.85 -19.42 -22.36
C TYR A 781 -27.59 -20.53 -23.41
N ASP A 782 -26.63 -21.41 -23.11
CA ASP A 782 -26.39 -22.64 -23.89
C ASP A 782 -26.63 -23.87 -22.99
N PRO A 783 -27.67 -24.70 -23.26
CA PRO A 783 -27.97 -25.90 -22.49
C PRO A 783 -26.80 -26.91 -22.40
N ALA A 784 -25.84 -26.89 -23.33
CA ALA A 784 -24.70 -27.79 -23.31
C ALA A 784 -23.67 -27.43 -22.23
N ILE A 785 -23.53 -26.14 -21.90
CA ILE A 785 -22.48 -25.61 -21.01
C ILE A 785 -23.01 -24.76 -19.84
N SER A 786 -24.33 -24.57 -19.74
CA SER A 786 -24.99 -23.78 -18.70
C SER A 786 -25.94 -24.59 -17.80
N THR A 787 -25.99 -24.26 -16.50
CA THR A 787 -26.93 -24.85 -15.52
C THR A 787 -27.64 -23.78 -14.71
N PHE A 788 -28.88 -24.08 -14.27
CA PHE A 788 -29.73 -23.20 -13.47
C PHE A 788 -30.19 -23.89 -12.17
N PRO A 789 -29.48 -23.73 -11.04
CA PRO A 789 -29.90 -24.29 -9.75
C PRO A 789 -31.18 -23.68 -9.18
N ARG A 790 -31.81 -24.46 -8.29
CA ARG A 790 -32.78 -23.91 -7.33
C ARG A 790 -32.05 -23.23 -6.19
N CYS A 791 -32.28 -21.93 -6.04
CA CYS A 791 -31.63 -21.09 -5.04
C CYS A 791 -32.62 -20.71 -3.94
N LYS A 792 -32.11 -20.53 -2.71
CA LYS A 792 -32.84 -19.99 -1.56
C LYS A 792 -31.93 -19.05 -0.77
N ALA A 793 -32.51 -17.97 -0.26
CA ALA A 793 -31.83 -17.13 0.73
C ALA A 793 -31.58 -17.92 2.01
N ILE A 794 -30.42 -17.69 2.62
CA ILE A 794 -30.04 -18.30 3.90
C ILE A 794 -30.62 -17.46 5.03
N ASP A 795 -30.97 -18.12 6.13
CA ASP A 795 -31.33 -17.42 7.36
C ASP A 795 -30.11 -16.62 7.85
N PRO A 796 -30.21 -15.28 7.97
CA PRO A 796 -29.12 -14.44 8.46
C PRO A 796 -28.54 -14.85 9.81
N CYS A 797 -29.33 -15.58 10.63
CA CYS A 797 -28.93 -16.05 11.95
C CYS A 797 -28.05 -17.31 11.91
N GLN A 798 -27.93 -17.99 10.77
CA GLN A 798 -27.07 -19.17 10.64
C GLN A 798 -25.58 -18.80 10.61
N ARG A 799 -24.78 -19.60 11.31
CA ARG A 799 -23.32 -19.41 11.40
C ARG A 799 -22.55 -20.56 10.76
N TRP A 800 -21.48 -20.19 10.07
CA TRP A 800 -20.68 -21.06 9.22
C TRP A 800 -19.26 -21.15 9.75
N CYS A 801 -18.66 -22.33 9.66
CA CYS A 801 -17.25 -22.54 9.93
C CYS A 801 -16.57 -22.99 8.63
N ILE A 802 -15.81 -22.07 8.01
CA ILE A 802 -15.09 -22.33 6.76
C ILE A 802 -13.68 -22.82 7.08
N GLY A 803 -13.39 -24.09 6.80
CA GLY A 803 -12.19 -24.80 7.28
C GLY A 803 -11.29 -25.38 6.21
#